data_AF-A0AAE1PUN7-F1
#
_entry.id   AF-A0AAE1PUN7-F1
#
_cell.length_a   1.000
_cell.length_b   1.000
_cell.length_c   1.000
_cell.angle_alpha   90.00
_cell.angle_beta   90.00
_cell.angle_gamma   90.00
#
_symmetry.space_group_name_H-M   'P 1'
#
loop_
_entity.id
_entity.type
_entity.pdbx_description
1 polymer ?
#
loop_
_entity_poly.entity_id
_entity_poly.type
_entity_poly.pdbx_seq_one_letter_code
_entity_poly.pdbx_strand_id
1 'polypeptide(L)'
;MTNESWAQSTMTSPSSPSASVCIRFKVYFFRPLTHIFSLTSREETREINGEIFVDYVRPIVSAAFYFLGISEPLQVLTWYHYCLTYDHTRAEIAAYLDGNLQGLISRNTTRQVTLRLWFSDAKLVLGQYSIEYLNGYSKDRSFSGQLTHVGVWGRTLTPQEVLQLANCGANPTGLVIPWDQEWILSQASFINVDESEICEKKTKSLYIKLSAMPYHAALAACAGLGGNLPVPTSHDHALEMLQVMNTPPELFLLWVGATDQDEEGVYITEHTGKEIPWAEWGSNDPNGLQWQNCLVLDETLLHDYPCHVSREFICYLPSQREWTLRGPCEEDTANYKYSLLHPEMGHVVFRGYYQYEIREENNTWIWRNVITNTVMARLSFTESRWPMGRLNWTVEHDVCEKKGRQVLQLSSCSRDEFTCKDGSCIPRVQRCDQRPHCRDESDEQECLLVHRPGGYLHTLPPPSQQAGSPLPVTIKLRLLSLSLSDKDSYLEVTYHLNFSWVDFRLSFRNLKSASRLNQVVSVSLRTNNSDTMAKAEVEVKLQRRVGYPIISIYVPTVILLILAYLSLIFRRDNFEARVMSSLTVLLVLAALFTQTSTSLPKTSYFKMVDVWLLFSISLIFFVIVFHVIIDMATEGKLSKQNPRSTSRSPPPTTTTTKVMPIDPEQDQDTHTPIPSKTLRVSVIPSWVKPPETSGDPAEDANKRLSDRLFKQAIIFIPCYFGMFNFIYWLYIFA
;
A
#
# COMPACT_ATOMS: atom_id res chain seq x y z
N MET A 1 -11.19 -43.64 -22.51
CA MET A 1 -11.30 -44.47 -21.29
C MET A 1 -12.60 -44.11 -20.56
N THR A 2 -13.52 -45.07 -20.36
CA THR A 2 -14.80 -44.94 -19.62
C THR A 2 -14.73 -45.58 -18.21
N ASN A 3 -15.85 -45.77 -17.52
CA ASN A 3 -15.91 -46.40 -16.19
C ASN A 3 -15.24 -47.80 -16.20
N GLU A 4 -14.29 -48.07 -15.29
CA GLU A 4 -13.51 -49.32 -15.21
C GLU A 4 -12.59 -49.63 -16.40
N SER A 5 -12.36 -48.65 -17.28
CA SER A 5 -11.49 -48.89 -18.43
C SER A 5 -10.02 -48.96 -18.03
N TRP A 6 -9.27 -49.82 -18.71
CA TRP A 6 -7.82 -49.92 -18.56
C TRP A 6 -7.19 -50.40 -19.87
N ALA A 7 -5.91 -50.09 -20.04
CA ALA A 7 -5.09 -50.61 -21.13
C ALA A 7 -3.76 -51.13 -20.59
N GLN A 8 -3.29 -52.29 -21.04
CA GLN A 8 -2.04 -52.89 -20.59
C GLN A 8 -1.08 -53.15 -21.75
N SER A 9 0.21 -52.88 -21.54
CA SER A 9 1.26 -53.18 -22.51
C SER A 9 1.46 -54.68 -22.69
N THR A 10 1.68 -55.10 -23.93
CA THR A 10 2.14 -56.46 -24.25
C THR A 10 3.64 -56.61 -24.02
N MET A 11 4.41 -55.54 -24.27
CA MET A 11 5.84 -55.49 -23.97
C MET A 11 6.10 -55.25 -22.49
N THR A 12 7.20 -55.84 -21.99
CA THR A 12 7.72 -55.64 -20.64
C THR A 12 9.03 -54.85 -20.68
N SER A 13 9.34 -54.15 -19.59
CA SER A 13 10.62 -53.45 -19.47
C SER A 13 11.79 -54.40 -19.14
N PRO A 14 12.99 -54.18 -19.73
CA PRO A 14 14.21 -54.90 -19.37
C PRO A 14 14.75 -54.39 -18.04
N SER A 15 15.63 -55.19 -17.43
CA SER A 15 16.25 -54.88 -16.14
C SER A 15 17.01 -53.55 -16.18
N SER A 16 16.42 -52.51 -15.58
CA SER A 16 17.03 -51.18 -15.51
C SER A 16 16.93 -50.61 -14.09
N PRO A 17 17.99 -49.94 -13.60
CA PRO A 17 17.98 -49.32 -12.27
C PRO A 17 17.23 -47.99 -12.28
N SER A 18 17.16 -47.29 -13.41
CA SER A 18 16.52 -45.97 -13.54
C SER A 18 15.47 -46.01 -14.63
N ALA A 19 14.39 -45.26 -14.47
CA ALA A 19 13.27 -45.28 -15.40
C ALA A 19 12.66 -43.90 -15.56
N SER A 20 12.15 -43.62 -16.75
CA SER A 20 11.33 -42.45 -17.03
C SER A 20 10.06 -42.87 -17.73
N VAL A 21 8.92 -42.34 -17.31
CA VAL A 21 7.62 -42.55 -17.93
C VAL A 21 7.06 -41.19 -18.33
N CYS A 22 6.80 -41.01 -19.62
CA CYS A 22 6.15 -39.82 -20.14
C CYS A 22 4.84 -40.19 -20.83
N ILE A 23 3.82 -39.36 -20.62
CA ILE A 23 2.47 -39.58 -21.10
C ILE A 23 1.80 -38.25 -21.39
N ARG A 24 1.00 -38.21 -22.46
CA ARG A 24 0.04 -37.13 -22.66
C ARG A 24 -1.34 -37.57 -22.23
N PHE A 25 -2.05 -36.70 -21.52
CA PHE A 25 -3.39 -37.00 -21.03
C PHE A 25 -4.33 -35.81 -21.22
N LYS A 26 -5.61 -36.12 -21.41
CA LYS A 26 -6.74 -35.19 -21.46
C LYS A 26 -7.82 -35.73 -20.54
N VAL A 27 -8.05 -35.09 -19.39
CA VAL A 27 -9.01 -35.54 -18.38
C VAL A 27 -10.42 -35.07 -18.73
N TYR A 28 -11.44 -35.91 -18.57
CA TYR A 28 -12.84 -35.50 -18.69
C TYR A 28 -13.42 -35.05 -17.34
N PHE A 29 -13.15 -35.83 -16.29
CA PHE A 29 -13.42 -35.50 -14.90
C PHE A 29 -12.46 -36.30 -14.01
N PHE A 30 -12.12 -35.75 -12.85
CA PHE A 30 -11.30 -36.34 -11.81
C PHE A 30 -12.12 -37.27 -10.92
N ARG A 31 -11.41 -38.16 -10.22
CA ARG A 31 -11.92 -39.01 -9.13
C ARG A 31 -11.05 -38.80 -7.88
N PRO A 32 -11.39 -39.33 -6.68
CA PRO A 32 -10.58 -39.16 -5.47
C PRO A 32 -9.15 -39.62 -5.63
N LEU A 33 -8.92 -40.60 -6.50
CA LEU A 33 -7.62 -41.10 -6.88
C LEU A 33 -7.65 -41.34 -8.38
N THR A 34 -6.94 -40.52 -9.15
CA THR A 34 -6.90 -40.62 -10.61
C THR A 34 -5.54 -41.15 -11.04
N HIS A 35 -5.43 -42.46 -11.28
CA HIS A 35 -4.22 -43.11 -11.75
C HIS A 35 -4.09 -42.97 -13.27
N ILE A 36 -3.08 -42.25 -13.77
CA ILE A 36 -2.83 -42.17 -15.21
C ILE A 36 -2.11 -43.42 -15.69
N PHE A 37 -1.06 -43.82 -14.95
CA PHE A 37 -0.29 -45.01 -15.25
C PHE A 37 0.22 -45.67 -13.98
N SER A 38 0.46 -46.98 -14.11
CA SER A 38 1.08 -47.83 -13.12
C SER A 38 2.08 -48.75 -13.83
N LEU A 39 3.35 -48.64 -13.45
CA LEU A 39 4.42 -49.52 -13.93
C LEU A 39 4.81 -50.45 -12.79
N THR A 40 4.39 -51.71 -12.88
CA THR A 40 4.51 -52.69 -11.78
C THR A 40 5.32 -53.90 -12.22
N SER A 41 6.28 -54.28 -11.36
CA SER A 41 7.07 -55.52 -11.48
C SER A 41 6.39 -56.67 -10.76
N ARG A 42 6.77 -57.93 -11.06
CA ARG A 42 6.27 -59.13 -10.35
C ARG A 42 6.58 -59.13 -8.85
N GLU A 43 7.64 -58.44 -8.41
CA GLU A 43 7.95 -58.25 -6.99
C GLU A 43 7.23 -56.99 -6.47
N GLU A 44 6.21 -57.18 -5.63
CA GLU A 44 5.19 -56.22 -5.15
C GLU A 44 5.71 -54.90 -4.55
N THR A 45 7.02 -54.78 -4.28
CA THR A 45 7.61 -53.59 -3.67
C THR A 45 8.13 -52.56 -4.67
N ARG A 46 8.16 -52.88 -5.98
CA ARG A 46 8.77 -52.02 -7.01
C ARG A 46 7.75 -51.52 -8.02
N GLU A 47 7.11 -50.41 -7.67
CA GLU A 47 6.13 -49.72 -8.52
C GLU A 47 6.56 -48.29 -8.84
N ILE A 48 6.23 -47.80 -10.04
CA ILE A 48 6.23 -46.38 -10.37
C ILE A 48 4.82 -46.03 -10.85
N ASN A 49 4.11 -45.21 -10.08
CA ASN A 49 2.76 -44.77 -10.43
C ASN A 49 2.70 -43.25 -10.55
N GLY A 50 1.93 -42.79 -11.51
CA GLY A 50 1.59 -41.38 -11.69
C GLY A 50 0.13 -41.15 -11.35
N GLU A 51 -0.13 -40.39 -10.30
CA GLU A 51 -1.46 -39.89 -9.98
C GLU A 51 -1.54 -38.38 -10.18
N ILE A 52 -2.72 -37.94 -10.63
CA ILE A 52 -3.01 -36.51 -10.83
C ILE A 52 -4.25 -36.07 -10.09
N PHE A 53 -4.18 -34.83 -9.64
CA PHE A 53 -5.25 -34.09 -8.99
C PHE A 53 -5.31 -32.71 -9.63
N VAL A 54 -6.35 -31.94 -9.32
CA VAL A 54 -6.53 -30.60 -9.90
C VAL A 54 -5.36 -29.68 -9.55
N ASP A 55 -4.91 -29.66 -8.30
CA ASP A 55 -3.89 -28.70 -7.82
C ASP A 55 -2.49 -29.31 -7.61
N TYR A 56 -2.35 -30.63 -7.70
CA TYR A 56 -1.08 -31.30 -7.44
C TYR A 56 -0.94 -32.60 -8.24
N VAL A 57 0.31 -32.98 -8.48
CA VAL A 57 0.66 -34.31 -8.98
C VAL A 57 1.25 -35.15 -7.86
N ARG A 58 0.92 -36.44 -7.85
CA ARG A 58 1.40 -37.38 -6.85
C ARG A 58 2.20 -38.50 -7.50
N PRO A 59 3.53 -38.33 -7.68
CA PRO A 59 4.39 -39.44 -8.04
C PRO A 59 4.50 -40.44 -6.89
N ILE A 60 4.40 -41.72 -7.23
CA ILE A 60 4.60 -42.83 -6.30
C ILE A 60 5.73 -43.69 -6.83
N VAL A 61 6.74 -43.93 -6.00
CA VAL A 61 7.87 -44.81 -6.32
C VAL A 61 8.08 -45.74 -5.14
N SER A 62 7.87 -47.05 -5.35
CA SER A 62 8.05 -48.09 -4.32
C SER A 62 7.30 -47.77 -3.02
N ALA A 63 5.98 -47.54 -3.11
CA ALA A 63 5.09 -47.15 -2.02
C ALA A 63 5.38 -45.78 -1.33
N ALA A 64 6.44 -45.06 -1.73
CA ALA A 64 6.68 -43.69 -1.30
C ALA A 64 5.93 -42.72 -2.22
N PHE A 65 5.05 -41.90 -1.66
CA PHE A 65 4.26 -40.91 -2.40
C PHE A 65 4.63 -39.49 -1.97
N TYR A 66 4.62 -38.55 -2.92
CA TYR A 66 4.95 -37.14 -2.67
C TYR A 66 3.86 -36.25 -3.26
N PHE A 67 3.43 -35.22 -2.52
CA PHE A 67 2.49 -34.23 -3.03
C PHE A 67 3.26 -33.05 -3.62
N LEU A 68 3.20 -32.89 -4.94
CA LEU A 68 3.87 -31.80 -5.65
C LEU A 68 2.81 -30.83 -6.18
N GLY A 69 2.70 -29.67 -5.53
CA GLY A 69 1.76 -28.62 -5.92
C GLY A 69 2.13 -28.01 -7.27
N ILE A 70 1.12 -27.72 -8.09
CA ILE A 70 1.26 -27.09 -9.40
C ILE A 70 0.89 -25.60 -9.27
N SER A 71 1.57 -24.72 -10.01
CA SER A 71 1.31 -23.27 -9.97
C SER A 71 -0.07 -22.88 -10.52
N GLU A 72 -0.52 -23.59 -11.55
CA GLU A 72 -1.83 -23.44 -12.17
C GLU A 72 -2.59 -24.77 -12.11
N PRO A 73 -3.85 -24.78 -11.66
CA PRO A 73 -4.64 -26.00 -11.58
C PRO A 73 -4.91 -26.59 -12.95
N LEU A 74 -4.92 -27.93 -13.04
CA LEU A 74 -5.25 -28.65 -14.26
C LEU A 74 -6.70 -28.36 -14.69
N GLN A 75 -6.89 -28.14 -15.99
CA GLN A 75 -8.18 -27.93 -16.62
C GLN A 75 -8.66 -29.23 -17.29
N VAL A 76 -9.96 -29.53 -17.20
CA VAL A 76 -10.51 -30.67 -17.94
C VAL A 76 -10.60 -30.36 -19.44
N LEU A 77 -10.65 -31.39 -20.26
CA LEU A 77 -10.68 -31.34 -21.73
C LEU A 77 -9.49 -30.61 -22.35
N THR A 78 -8.39 -30.45 -21.61
CA THR A 78 -7.13 -29.86 -22.09
C THR A 78 -6.03 -30.93 -22.11
N TRP A 79 -5.17 -30.89 -23.13
CA TRP A 79 -4.02 -31.80 -23.23
C TRP A 79 -2.86 -31.31 -22.35
N TYR A 80 -2.34 -32.23 -21.55
CA TYR A 80 -1.14 -32.03 -20.73
C TYR A 80 -0.12 -33.11 -21.02
N HIS A 81 1.16 -32.76 -20.92
CA HIS A 81 2.28 -33.70 -20.97
C HIS A 81 2.86 -33.88 -19.58
N TYR A 82 2.84 -35.11 -19.06
CA TYR A 82 3.40 -35.45 -17.76
C TYR A 82 4.53 -36.45 -17.89
N CYS A 83 5.66 -36.15 -17.26
CA CYS A 83 6.81 -37.03 -17.19
C CYS A 83 7.23 -37.25 -15.75
N LEU A 84 7.39 -38.51 -15.36
CA LEU A 84 8.00 -38.91 -14.09
C LEU A 84 9.34 -39.56 -14.38
N THR A 85 10.39 -39.04 -13.76
CA THR A 85 11.76 -39.56 -13.90
C THR A 85 12.27 -40.02 -12.54
N TYR A 86 12.89 -41.20 -12.52
CA TYR A 86 13.55 -41.77 -11.35
C TYR A 86 14.99 -42.10 -11.68
N ASP A 87 15.92 -41.57 -10.88
CA ASP A 87 17.35 -41.84 -10.97
C ASP A 87 17.79 -42.63 -9.74
N HIS A 88 18.23 -43.88 -9.96
CA HIS A 88 18.72 -44.74 -8.89
C HIS A 88 20.09 -44.34 -8.34
N THR A 89 20.97 -43.77 -9.17
CA THR A 89 22.32 -43.37 -8.74
C THR A 89 22.27 -42.24 -7.74
N ARG A 90 21.38 -41.26 -7.98
CA ARG A 90 21.17 -40.09 -7.11
C ARG A 90 20.02 -40.27 -6.11
N ALA A 91 19.20 -41.31 -6.28
CA ALA A 91 17.93 -41.49 -5.56
C ALA A 91 17.04 -40.24 -5.70
N GLU A 92 16.92 -39.75 -6.93
CA GLU A 92 16.17 -38.55 -7.27
C GLU A 92 14.87 -38.91 -8.00
N ILE A 93 13.78 -38.27 -7.59
CA ILE A 93 12.48 -38.34 -8.26
C ILE A 93 12.15 -36.93 -8.73
N ALA A 94 11.93 -36.78 -10.03
CA ALA A 94 11.48 -35.52 -10.61
C ALA A 94 10.22 -35.72 -11.44
N ALA A 95 9.22 -34.87 -11.17
CA ALA A 95 7.99 -34.81 -11.94
C ALA A 95 7.95 -33.52 -12.75
N TYR A 96 7.61 -33.65 -14.04
CA TYR A 96 7.48 -32.54 -14.97
C TYR A 96 6.06 -32.50 -15.50
N LEU A 97 5.54 -31.28 -15.66
CA LEU A 97 4.26 -31.00 -16.32
C LEU A 97 4.53 -29.98 -17.42
N ASP A 98 4.16 -30.33 -18.65
CA ASP A 98 4.39 -29.54 -19.87
C ASP A 98 5.85 -29.10 -20.06
N GLY A 99 6.80 -29.96 -19.67
CA GLY A 99 8.23 -29.67 -19.74
C GLY A 99 8.78 -28.92 -18.53
N ASN A 100 7.93 -28.35 -17.68
CA ASN A 100 8.33 -27.61 -16.49
C ASN A 100 8.46 -28.53 -15.27
N LEU A 101 9.57 -28.40 -14.53
CA LEU A 101 9.82 -29.15 -13.30
C LEU A 101 8.87 -28.67 -12.19
N GLN A 102 8.01 -29.57 -11.69
CA GLN A 102 7.09 -29.29 -10.58
C GLN A 102 7.73 -29.53 -9.22
N GLY A 103 8.60 -30.55 -9.13
CA GLY A 103 9.34 -30.83 -7.92
C GLY A 103 10.43 -31.88 -8.13
N LEU A 104 11.51 -31.71 -7.38
CA LEU A 104 12.64 -32.65 -7.29
C LEU A 104 12.77 -33.12 -5.85
N ILE A 105 12.65 -34.43 -5.64
CA ILE A 105 12.85 -35.07 -4.35
C ILE A 105 14.24 -35.71 -4.33
N SER A 106 15.10 -35.29 -3.39
CA SER A 106 16.47 -35.81 -3.22
C SER A 106 16.78 -36.07 -1.73
N ARG A 107 17.87 -36.80 -1.46
CA ARG A 107 18.25 -37.34 -0.14
C ARG A 107 18.41 -36.31 1.00
N ASN A 108 18.63 -35.03 0.70
CA ASN A 108 18.98 -34.03 1.71
C ASN A 108 17.78 -33.37 2.43
N THR A 109 16.54 -33.60 1.97
CA THR A 109 15.40 -32.78 2.40
C THR A 109 14.39 -33.48 3.31
N THR A 110 14.31 -34.81 3.35
CA THR A 110 13.44 -35.58 4.26
C THR A 110 13.95 -37.03 4.42
N ARG A 111 13.52 -37.72 5.49
CA ARG A 111 13.87 -39.11 5.89
C ARG A 111 14.48 -39.97 4.75
N GLN A 112 15.70 -40.47 4.99
CA GLN A 112 16.51 -41.35 4.13
C GLN A 112 15.70 -42.21 3.13
N VAL A 113 15.70 -41.80 1.86
CA VAL A 113 15.25 -42.62 0.74
C VAL A 113 16.46 -43.42 0.22
N THR A 114 16.69 -44.61 0.77
CA THR A 114 17.55 -45.65 0.16
C THR A 114 16.69 -46.59 -0.67
N LEU A 115 16.14 -46.08 -1.78
CA LEU A 115 15.46 -46.91 -2.78
C LEU A 115 16.51 -47.41 -3.77
N ARG A 116 16.94 -48.68 -3.64
CA ARG A 116 17.66 -49.40 -4.70
C ARG A 116 16.64 -50.26 -5.47
N LEU A 117 15.99 -49.68 -6.46
CA LEU A 117 14.98 -50.35 -7.26
C LEU A 117 15.57 -50.82 -8.59
N TRP A 118 15.40 -52.10 -8.90
CA TRP A 118 15.66 -52.67 -10.22
C TRP A 118 14.33 -53.11 -10.79
N PHE A 119 13.91 -52.51 -11.90
CA PHE A 119 12.68 -52.87 -12.59
C PHE A 119 13.01 -53.98 -13.57
N SER A 120 12.48 -55.18 -13.37
CA SER A 120 12.63 -56.33 -14.29
C SER A 120 11.25 -56.84 -14.62
N ASP A 121 10.97 -57.06 -15.91
CA ASP A 121 9.68 -57.54 -16.41
C ASP A 121 8.47 -56.68 -16.00
N ALA A 122 8.68 -55.37 -15.77
CA ALA A 122 7.59 -54.50 -15.36
C ALA A 122 6.63 -54.24 -16.53
N LYS A 123 5.33 -54.35 -16.25
CA LYS A 123 4.24 -54.09 -17.20
C LYS A 123 3.67 -52.71 -16.97
N LEU A 124 3.32 -52.02 -18.05
CA LEU A 124 2.67 -50.72 -17.99
C LEU A 124 1.16 -50.92 -18.08
N VAL A 125 0.45 -50.45 -17.06
CA VAL A 125 -1.01 -50.36 -17.03
C VAL A 125 -1.41 -48.90 -17.05
N LEU A 126 -2.35 -48.56 -17.94
CA LEU A 126 -2.89 -47.22 -18.11
C LEU A 126 -4.31 -47.16 -17.55
N GLY A 127 -4.59 -46.05 -16.89
CA GLY A 127 -5.91 -45.70 -16.40
C GLY A 127 -6.37 -46.40 -15.13
N GLN A 128 -5.60 -47.35 -14.60
CA GLN A 128 -5.89 -48.01 -13.32
C GLN A 128 -4.63 -48.39 -12.55
N TYR A 129 -4.83 -48.62 -11.26
CA TYR A 129 -3.83 -49.24 -10.40
C TYR A 129 -3.86 -50.76 -10.57
N SER A 130 -2.72 -51.38 -10.87
CA SER A 130 -2.65 -52.82 -11.11
C SER A 130 -1.86 -53.53 -10.01
N ILE A 131 -2.53 -54.39 -9.24
CA ILE A 131 -1.91 -55.40 -8.38
C ILE A 131 -2.46 -56.76 -8.77
N GLU A 132 -1.57 -57.68 -9.16
CA GLU A 132 -1.89 -59.05 -9.64
C GLU A 132 -2.68 -59.89 -8.61
N TYR A 133 -2.55 -59.62 -7.31
CA TYR A 133 -3.19 -60.38 -6.22
C TYR A 133 -4.58 -59.88 -5.79
N LEU A 134 -5.00 -58.66 -6.18
CA LEU A 134 -6.19 -58.01 -5.60
C LEU A 134 -7.46 -58.11 -6.47
N ASN A 135 -7.42 -58.74 -7.65
CA ASN A 135 -8.57 -58.93 -8.56
C ASN A 135 -9.55 -57.73 -8.55
N GLY A 136 -9.01 -56.52 -8.66
CA GLY A 136 -9.72 -55.35 -8.18
C GLY A 136 -9.42 -54.11 -9.00
N TYR A 137 -9.71 -54.16 -10.29
CA TYR A 137 -9.97 -52.94 -11.04
C TYR A 137 -11.14 -52.21 -10.36
N SER A 138 -10.90 -50.99 -9.88
CA SER A 138 -11.87 -50.24 -9.08
C SER A 138 -12.45 -49.09 -9.89
N LYS A 139 -13.79 -49.03 -9.97
CA LYS A 139 -14.53 -47.92 -10.59
C LYS A 139 -14.04 -46.56 -10.12
N ASP A 140 -13.82 -46.43 -8.82
CA ASP A 140 -13.53 -45.15 -8.16
C ASP A 140 -12.11 -44.67 -8.38
N ARG A 141 -11.23 -45.52 -8.92
CA ARG A 141 -9.81 -45.23 -9.19
C ARG A 141 -9.46 -45.18 -10.67
N SER A 142 -10.46 -45.34 -11.54
CA SER A 142 -10.29 -45.37 -12.99
C SER A 142 -10.11 -43.97 -13.57
N PHE A 143 -9.13 -43.81 -14.46
CA PHE A 143 -8.93 -42.61 -15.24
C PHE A 143 -10.09 -42.39 -16.21
N SER A 144 -10.65 -41.18 -16.22
CA SER A 144 -11.64 -40.79 -17.23
C SER A 144 -11.05 -39.73 -18.16
N GLY A 145 -10.83 -40.12 -19.41
CA GLY A 145 -10.23 -39.24 -20.40
C GLY A 145 -9.60 -39.96 -21.59
N GLN A 146 -8.68 -39.26 -22.23
CA GLN A 146 -7.87 -39.73 -23.36
C GLN A 146 -6.39 -39.72 -22.99
N LEU A 147 -5.63 -40.69 -23.50
CA LEU A 147 -4.19 -40.84 -23.29
C LEU A 147 -3.51 -41.04 -24.65
N THR A 148 -2.32 -40.49 -24.85
CA THR A 148 -1.55 -40.65 -26.09
C THR A 148 -0.04 -40.47 -25.84
N HIS A 149 0.78 -40.83 -26.83
CA HIS A 149 2.24 -40.67 -26.82
C HIS A 149 2.88 -41.18 -25.53
N VAL A 150 2.48 -42.38 -25.10
CA VAL A 150 3.01 -43.00 -23.88
C VAL A 150 4.33 -43.66 -24.19
N GLY A 151 5.36 -43.31 -23.42
CA GLY A 151 6.69 -43.88 -23.55
C GLY A 151 7.29 -44.22 -22.20
N VAL A 152 8.01 -45.34 -22.16
CA VAL A 152 8.85 -45.73 -21.02
C VAL A 152 10.29 -45.87 -21.48
N TRP A 153 11.23 -45.25 -20.75
CA TRP A 153 12.67 -45.32 -20.99
C TRP A 153 13.34 -46.00 -19.80
N GLY A 154 14.26 -46.94 -20.08
CA GLY A 154 15.09 -47.62 -19.06
C GLY A 154 16.26 -46.76 -18.55
N ARG A 155 16.11 -45.44 -18.60
CA ARG A 155 17.08 -44.43 -18.15
C ARG A 155 16.35 -43.18 -17.68
N THR A 156 17.05 -42.32 -16.94
CA THR A 156 16.56 -41.00 -16.57
C THR A 156 16.66 -40.05 -17.77
N LEU A 157 15.55 -39.42 -18.16
CA LEU A 157 15.53 -38.37 -19.17
C LEU A 157 16.02 -37.04 -18.58
N THR A 158 16.76 -36.28 -19.38
CA THR A 158 17.21 -34.93 -19.00
C THR A 158 16.05 -33.93 -19.12
N PRO A 159 16.09 -32.79 -18.39
CA PRO A 159 15.06 -31.76 -18.49
C PRO A 159 14.87 -31.23 -19.92
N GLN A 160 15.94 -31.17 -20.73
CA GLN A 160 15.89 -30.75 -22.13
C GLN A 160 15.17 -31.77 -23.01
N GLU A 161 15.44 -33.06 -22.82
CA GLU A 161 14.72 -34.13 -23.53
C GLU A 161 13.23 -34.14 -23.16
N VAL A 162 12.89 -33.90 -21.88
CA VAL A 162 11.50 -33.80 -21.42
C VAL A 162 10.80 -32.58 -22.02
N LEU A 163 11.48 -31.44 -22.12
CA LEU A 163 10.95 -30.23 -22.77
C LEU A 163 10.76 -30.44 -24.28
N GLN A 164 11.71 -31.12 -24.94
CA GLN A 164 11.58 -31.48 -26.35
C GLN A 164 10.38 -32.40 -26.57
N LEU A 165 10.21 -33.41 -25.71
CA LEU A 165 9.03 -34.28 -25.74
C LEU A 165 7.75 -33.47 -25.52
N ALA A 166 7.70 -32.53 -24.58
CA ALA A 166 6.53 -31.68 -24.34
C ALA A 166 6.13 -30.87 -25.59
N ASN A 167 7.12 -30.33 -26.31
CA ASN A 167 6.94 -29.55 -27.55
C ASN A 167 6.74 -30.40 -28.82
N CYS A 168 6.36 -31.67 -28.67
CA CYS A 168 6.14 -32.60 -29.79
C CYS A 168 7.37 -32.80 -30.69
N GLY A 169 8.58 -32.73 -30.10
CA GLY A 169 9.80 -33.10 -30.79
C GLY A 169 9.99 -34.61 -30.90
N ALA A 170 11.07 -35.03 -31.57
CA ALA A 170 11.42 -36.44 -31.74
C ALA A 170 11.63 -37.19 -30.40
N ASN A 171 11.30 -38.49 -30.39
CA ASN A 171 11.49 -39.35 -29.24
C ASN A 171 12.99 -39.50 -28.87
N PRO A 172 13.37 -39.32 -27.59
CA PRO A 172 14.72 -39.58 -27.11
C PRO A 172 15.12 -41.05 -27.26
N THR A 173 16.43 -41.30 -27.40
CA THR A 173 16.99 -42.65 -27.51
C THR A 173 16.77 -43.49 -26.25
N GLY A 174 16.68 -44.82 -26.40
CA GLY A 174 16.49 -45.73 -25.27
C GLY A 174 15.03 -45.92 -24.84
N LEU A 175 14.09 -45.71 -25.77
CA LEU A 175 12.68 -46.05 -25.60
C LEU A 175 12.53 -47.57 -25.49
N VAL A 176 11.92 -48.01 -24.40
CA VAL A 176 11.74 -49.42 -24.05
C VAL A 176 10.34 -49.89 -24.42
N ILE A 177 9.33 -49.17 -23.94
CA ILE A 177 7.92 -49.44 -24.22
C ILE A 177 7.43 -48.29 -25.11
N PRO A 178 7.33 -48.48 -26.44
CA PRO A 178 6.81 -47.48 -27.35
C PRO A 178 5.27 -47.40 -27.29
N TRP A 179 4.71 -46.27 -27.73
CA TRP A 179 3.26 -46.10 -27.86
C TRP A 179 2.68 -47.04 -28.93
N ASP A 180 3.38 -47.19 -30.06
CA ASP A 180 2.94 -47.93 -31.26
C ASP A 180 3.01 -49.47 -31.13
N GLN A 181 2.90 -49.99 -29.90
CA GLN A 181 2.82 -51.42 -29.62
C GLN A 181 1.36 -51.93 -29.64
N GLU A 182 1.19 -53.26 -29.56
CA GLU A 182 -0.12 -53.85 -29.29
C GLU A 182 -0.53 -53.65 -27.82
N TRP A 183 -1.79 -53.26 -27.61
CA TRP A 183 -2.38 -52.99 -26.29
C TRP A 183 -3.51 -53.96 -25.98
N ILE A 184 -3.52 -54.49 -24.77
CA ILE A 184 -4.65 -55.25 -24.23
C ILE A 184 -5.63 -54.24 -23.63
N LEU A 185 -6.83 -54.13 -24.20
CA LEU A 185 -7.83 -53.13 -23.83
C LEU A 185 -9.01 -53.76 -23.10
N SER A 186 -9.53 -53.06 -22.10
CA SER A 186 -10.83 -53.35 -21.47
C SER A 186 -11.63 -52.05 -21.38
N GLN A 187 -12.81 -52.02 -22.00
CA GLN A 187 -13.69 -50.84 -22.06
C GLN A 187 -12.98 -49.54 -22.53
N ALA A 188 -11.93 -49.70 -23.33
CA ALA A 188 -11.18 -48.62 -23.96
C ALA A 188 -11.15 -48.86 -25.48
N SER A 189 -11.13 -47.77 -26.24
CA SER A 189 -11.04 -47.78 -27.70
C SER A 189 -9.99 -46.78 -28.18
N PHE A 190 -9.39 -47.07 -29.33
CA PHE A 190 -8.54 -46.12 -30.03
C PHE A 190 -9.39 -45.11 -30.81
N ILE A 191 -8.94 -43.87 -30.80
CA ILE A 191 -9.51 -42.77 -31.58
C ILE A 191 -8.37 -42.02 -32.27
N ASN A 192 -8.63 -41.51 -33.47
CA ASN A 192 -7.69 -40.66 -34.17
C ASN A 192 -7.89 -39.21 -33.72
N VAL A 193 -6.81 -38.57 -33.27
CA VAL A 193 -6.79 -37.17 -32.84
C VAL A 193 -5.71 -36.46 -33.64
N ASP A 194 -6.03 -35.27 -34.14
CA ASP A 194 -5.06 -34.46 -34.89
C ASP A 194 -3.92 -33.99 -33.98
N GLU A 195 -2.69 -34.02 -34.48
CA GLU A 195 -1.48 -33.66 -33.74
C GLU A 195 -1.48 -32.18 -33.35
N SER A 196 -2.09 -31.33 -34.17
CA SER A 196 -2.25 -29.90 -33.89
C SER A 196 -3.03 -29.63 -32.59
N GLU A 197 -4.05 -30.45 -32.27
CA GLU A 197 -4.85 -30.33 -31.04
C GLU A 197 -4.02 -30.66 -29.79
N ILE A 198 -3.03 -31.54 -29.93
CA ILE A 198 -2.18 -32.01 -28.84
C ILE A 198 -1.07 -31.00 -28.54
N CYS A 199 -0.44 -30.46 -29.59
CA CYS A 199 0.79 -29.68 -29.47
C CYS A 199 0.55 -28.17 -29.33
N GLU A 200 -0.45 -27.62 -30.04
CA GLU A 200 -0.66 -26.16 -30.06
C GLU A 200 -1.52 -25.66 -28.89
N LYS A 201 -2.11 -26.57 -28.10
CA LYS A 201 -3.08 -26.28 -27.02
C LYS A 201 -4.15 -25.25 -27.42
N LYS A 202 -4.47 -25.13 -28.71
CA LYS A 202 -5.48 -24.18 -29.18
C LYS A 202 -6.82 -24.61 -28.64
N THR A 203 -7.42 -23.74 -27.84
CA THR A 203 -8.80 -23.93 -27.37
C THR A 203 -9.71 -23.82 -28.59
N LYS A 204 -10.55 -24.84 -28.81
CA LYS A 204 -11.54 -24.80 -29.87
C LYS A 204 -12.60 -23.76 -29.49
N SER A 205 -12.92 -22.87 -30.43
CA SER A 205 -14.11 -22.03 -30.29
C SER A 205 -15.34 -22.91 -30.23
N LEU A 206 -16.25 -22.60 -29.32
CA LEU A 206 -17.43 -23.42 -29.06
C LEU A 206 -18.69 -22.59 -29.29
N TYR A 207 -19.59 -23.13 -30.09
CA TYR A 207 -20.96 -22.63 -30.17
C TYR A 207 -21.86 -23.47 -29.26
N ILE A 208 -22.71 -22.80 -28.49
CA ILE A 208 -23.62 -23.44 -27.55
C ILE A 208 -25.05 -23.03 -27.91
N LYS A 209 -25.89 -24.01 -28.27
CA LYS A 209 -27.35 -23.80 -28.42
C LYS A 209 -28.00 -23.72 -27.03
N LEU A 210 -28.88 -22.73 -26.86
CA LEU A 210 -29.68 -22.53 -25.65
C LEU A 210 -31.18 -22.50 -25.95
N SER A 211 -31.98 -22.72 -24.91
CA SER A 211 -33.44 -22.64 -24.96
C SER A 211 -33.92 -21.23 -25.34
N ALA A 212 -35.00 -21.11 -26.11
CA ALA A 212 -35.47 -19.84 -26.66
C ALA A 212 -35.80 -18.76 -25.59
N MET A 213 -35.28 -17.54 -25.77
CA MET A 213 -35.46 -16.39 -24.85
C MET A 213 -35.67 -15.06 -25.60
N PRO A 214 -36.20 -14.01 -24.94
CA PRO A 214 -36.19 -12.65 -25.46
C PRO A 214 -34.75 -12.14 -25.69
N TYR A 215 -34.56 -11.19 -26.60
CA TYR A 215 -33.24 -10.75 -27.06
C TYR A 215 -32.28 -10.34 -25.92
N HIS A 216 -32.70 -9.43 -25.03
CA HIS A 216 -31.84 -8.98 -23.92
C HIS A 216 -31.50 -10.09 -22.93
N ALA A 217 -32.41 -11.06 -22.72
CA ALA A 217 -32.14 -12.22 -21.89
C ALA A 217 -31.14 -13.19 -22.56
N ALA A 218 -31.23 -13.35 -23.89
CA ALA A 218 -30.27 -14.10 -24.69
C ALA A 218 -28.86 -13.49 -24.60
N LEU A 219 -28.75 -12.16 -24.76
CA LEU A 219 -27.50 -11.42 -24.60
C LEU A 219 -26.90 -11.64 -23.21
N ALA A 220 -27.70 -11.52 -22.15
CA ALA A 220 -27.24 -11.74 -20.78
C ALA A 220 -26.79 -13.20 -20.54
N ALA A 221 -27.49 -14.18 -21.10
CA ALA A 221 -27.13 -15.59 -20.99
C ALA A 221 -25.76 -15.90 -21.64
N CYS A 222 -25.52 -15.38 -22.85
CA CYS A 222 -24.22 -15.54 -23.52
C CYS A 222 -23.10 -14.79 -22.80
N ALA A 223 -23.36 -13.57 -22.33
CA ALA A 223 -22.40 -12.81 -21.54
C ALA A 223 -22.02 -13.53 -20.24
N GLY A 224 -23.00 -14.13 -19.54
CA GLY A 224 -22.74 -14.91 -18.32
C GLY A 224 -21.94 -16.20 -18.55
N LEU A 225 -22.08 -16.81 -19.73
CA LEU A 225 -21.22 -17.91 -20.17
C LEU A 225 -19.77 -17.46 -20.49
N GLY A 226 -19.49 -16.16 -20.50
CA GLY A 226 -18.19 -15.61 -20.87
C GLY A 226 -17.96 -15.58 -22.38
N GLY A 227 -19.05 -15.60 -23.15
CA GLY A 227 -19.09 -15.45 -24.61
C GLY A 227 -19.98 -14.30 -25.04
N ASN A 228 -20.35 -14.27 -26.31
CA ASN A 228 -21.25 -13.27 -26.88
C ASN A 228 -22.26 -13.91 -27.85
N LEU A 229 -23.33 -13.17 -28.12
CA LEU A 229 -24.24 -13.50 -29.19
C LEU A 229 -23.53 -13.20 -30.53
N PRO A 230 -23.30 -14.19 -31.41
CA PRO A 230 -22.51 -14.00 -32.60
C PRO A 230 -23.21 -13.11 -33.62
N VAL A 231 -22.39 -12.49 -34.46
CA VAL A 231 -22.82 -11.66 -35.58
C VAL A 231 -22.17 -12.22 -36.84
N PRO A 232 -22.94 -12.56 -37.88
CA PRO A 232 -22.39 -13.09 -39.11
C PRO A 232 -21.52 -12.04 -39.80
N THR A 233 -20.34 -12.46 -40.25
CA THR A 233 -19.36 -11.58 -40.93
C THR A 233 -19.35 -11.73 -42.44
N SER A 234 -19.95 -12.81 -42.93
CA SER A 234 -20.07 -13.17 -44.34
C SER A 234 -21.18 -14.20 -44.49
N HIS A 235 -21.63 -14.41 -45.73
CA HIS A 235 -22.59 -15.45 -46.07
C HIS A 235 -22.14 -16.85 -45.60
N ASP A 236 -20.87 -17.20 -45.80
CA ASP A 236 -20.32 -18.50 -45.37
C ASP A 236 -20.35 -18.67 -43.85
N HIS A 237 -20.09 -17.60 -43.10
CA HIS A 237 -20.14 -17.63 -41.64
C HIS A 237 -21.58 -17.76 -41.13
N ALA A 238 -22.57 -17.16 -41.81
CA ALA A 238 -23.98 -17.37 -41.50
C ALA A 238 -24.40 -18.84 -41.68
N LEU A 239 -23.92 -19.48 -42.75
CA LEU A 239 -24.14 -20.92 -42.99
C LEU A 239 -23.49 -21.78 -41.90
N GLU A 240 -22.26 -21.45 -41.47
CA GLU A 240 -21.58 -22.15 -40.36
C GLU A 240 -22.41 -22.07 -39.05
N MET A 241 -22.91 -20.87 -38.73
CA MET A 241 -23.77 -20.65 -37.55
C MET A 241 -25.04 -21.51 -37.59
N LEU A 242 -25.65 -21.70 -38.77
CA LEU A 242 -26.81 -22.58 -38.93
C LEU A 242 -26.46 -24.07 -38.89
N GLN A 243 -25.31 -24.48 -39.43
CA GLN A 243 -24.86 -25.87 -39.38
C GLN A 243 -24.71 -26.37 -37.95
N VAL A 244 -24.23 -25.52 -37.04
CA VAL A 244 -24.12 -25.82 -35.60
C VAL A 244 -25.47 -26.21 -34.98
N MET A 245 -26.58 -25.65 -35.46
CA MET A 245 -27.91 -25.93 -34.90
C MET A 245 -28.36 -27.37 -35.16
N ASN A 246 -27.79 -28.05 -36.16
CA ASN A 246 -28.02 -29.46 -36.52
C ASN A 246 -29.50 -29.90 -36.45
N THR A 247 -30.41 -29.01 -36.88
CA THR A 247 -31.86 -29.21 -36.89
C THR A 247 -32.41 -28.91 -38.30
N PRO A 248 -33.46 -29.61 -38.75
CA PRO A 248 -34.01 -29.42 -40.10
C PRO A 248 -34.51 -27.98 -40.33
N PRO A 249 -34.50 -27.49 -41.59
CA PRO A 249 -34.55 -26.06 -41.92
C PRO A 249 -35.96 -25.44 -41.98
N GLU A 250 -36.98 -26.08 -41.40
CA GLU A 250 -38.35 -25.57 -41.52
C GLU A 250 -38.72 -24.68 -40.31
N LEU A 251 -38.58 -23.35 -40.47
CA LEU A 251 -39.06 -22.24 -39.61
C LEU A 251 -38.24 -21.83 -38.36
N PHE A 252 -36.92 -21.59 -38.44
CA PHE A 252 -36.18 -21.04 -37.30
C PHE A 252 -35.49 -19.71 -37.58
N LEU A 253 -36.03 -18.65 -36.96
CA LEU A 253 -35.38 -17.34 -36.79
C LEU A 253 -34.40 -17.41 -35.61
N LEU A 254 -33.10 -17.24 -35.88
CA LEU A 254 -32.03 -17.27 -34.88
C LEU A 254 -31.67 -15.84 -34.44
N TRP A 255 -31.56 -15.56 -33.14
CA TRP A 255 -31.09 -14.23 -32.70
C TRP A 255 -29.65 -13.93 -33.14
N VAL A 256 -29.43 -12.70 -33.62
CA VAL A 256 -28.12 -12.15 -34.00
C VAL A 256 -27.71 -11.04 -33.04
N GLY A 257 -26.44 -10.98 -32.64
CA GLY A 257 -25.91 -10.03 -31.64
C GLY A 257 -25.79 -8.57 -32.04
N ALA A 258 -26.77 -8.03 -32.76
CA ALA A 258 -26.80 -6.65 -33.22
C ALA A 258 -28.21 -6.01 -33.06
N THR A 259 -28.21 -4.70 -32.79
CA THR A 259 -29.40 -3.90 -32.52
C THR A 259 -29.23 -2.49 -33.07
N ASP A 260 -30.33 -1.85 -33.46
CA ASP A 260 -30.43 -0.45 -33.88
C ASP A 260 -31.27 0.38 -32.88
N GLN A 261 -31.33 -0.07 -31.63
CA GLN A 261 -32.09 0.59 -30.56
C GLN A 261 -31.67 2.05 -30.29
N ASP A 262 -30.40 2.39 -30.52
CA ASP A 262 -29.87 3.73 -30.31
C ASP A 262 -30.11 4.67 -31.51
N GLU A 263 -29.98 4.14 -32.74
CA GLU A 263 -30.18 4.86 -33.99
C GLU A 263 -30.79 3.93 -35.05
N GLU A 264 -32.05 4.20 -35.42
CA GLU A 264 -32.83 3.40 -36.37
C GLU A 264 -32.09 3.18 -37.70
N GLY A 265 -32.00 1.92 -38.14
CA GLY A 265 -31.32 1.54 -39.37
C GLY A 265 -29.78 1.45 -39.26
N VAL A 266 -29.19 1.80 -38.10
CA VAL A 266 -27.76 1.64 -37.81
C VAL A 266 -27.60 0.49 -36.81
N TYR A 267 -27.35 -0.70 -37.33
CA TYR A 267 -27.18 -1.89 -36.51
C TYR A 267 -25.78 -1.98 -35.93
N ILE A 268 -25.68 -1.77 -34.63
CA ILE A 268 -24.44 -1.87 -33.87
C ILE A 268 -24.37 -3.20 -33.12
N THR A 269 -23.15 -3.73 -33.04
CA THR A 269 -22.87 -4.92 -32.25
C THR A 269 -22.68 -4.55 -30.78
N GLU A 270 -23.46 -5.16 -29.90
CA GLU A 270 -23.42 -4.86 -28.45
C GLU A 270 -22.03 -5.09 -27.83
N HIS A 271 -21.26 -6.04 -28.37
CA HIS A 271 -19.98 -6.44 -27.81
C HIS A 271 -18.79 -5.60 -28.28
N THR A 272 -18.82 -5.02 -29.49
CA THR A 272 -17.74 -4.14 -29.98
C THR A 272 -18.12 -2.67 -30.09
N GLY A 273 -19.42 -2.34 -30.06
CA GLY A 273 -19.93 -1.00 -30.33
C GLY A 273 -19.70 -0.55 -31.77
N LYS A 274 -19.43 -1.49 -32.69
CA LYS A 274 -19.21 -1.21 -34.12
C LYS A 274 -20.41 -1.68 -34.94
N GLU A 275 -20.62 -1.03 -36.07
CA GLU A 275 -21.57 -1.44 -37.10
C GLU A 275 -21.29 -2.87 -37.59
N ILE A 276 -22.35 -3.57 -37.98
CA ILE A 276 -22.25 -4.93 -38.50
C ILE A 276 -21.41 -4.97 -39.79
N PRO A 277 -20.50 -5.95 -39.93
CA PRO A 277 -19.59 -6.01 -41.08
C PRO A 277 -20.24 -6.53 -42.37
N TRP A 278 -21.37 -7.22 -42.27
CA TRP A 278 -22.10 -7.80 -43.40
C TRP A 278 -23.60 -7.81 -43.09
N ALA A 279 -24.41 -7.51 -44.11
CA ALA A 279 -25.86 -7.55 -44.05
C ALA A 279 -26.46 -7.89 -45.42
N GLU A 280 -27.11 -9.05 -45.53
CA GLU A 280 -27.98 -9.41 -46.65
C GLU A 280 -29.42 -9.44 -46.13
N TRP A 281 -30.26 -8.50 -46.59
CA TRP A 281 -31.59 -8.31 -46.03
C TRP A 281 -32.65 -9.17 -46.72
N GLY A 282 -33.62 -9.62 -45.92
CA GLY A 282 -34.83 -10.25 -46.41
C GLY A 282 -35.74 -9.32 -47.23
N SER A 283 -36.70 -9.89 -47.94
CA SER A 283 -37.65 -9.09 -48.71
C SER A 283 -38.51 -8.21 -47.80
N ASN A 284 -38.43 -6.90 -47.99
CA ASN A 284 -39.07 -5.82 -47.20
C ASN A 284 -38.36 -5.44 -45.88
N ASP A 285 -37.15 -5.95 -45.62
CA ASP A 285 -36.35 -5.57 -44.45
C ASP A 285 -35.10 -4.78 -44.85
N PRO A 286 -34.57 -3.89 -43.98
CA PRO A 286 -35.18 -3.47 -42.72
C PRO A 286 -36.42 -2.60 -42.99
N ASN A 287 -37.52 -2.87 -42.30
CA ASN A 287 -38.80 -2.20 -42.54
C ASN A 287 -38.91 -0.85 -41.80
N GLY A 288 -37.87 -0.44 -41.08
CA GLY A 288 -37.72 0.90 -40.49
C GLY A 288 -38.78 1.20 -39.42
N LEU A 289 -39.35 0.16 -38.82
CA LEU A 289 -40.34 0.27 -37.76
C LEU A 289 -39.61 0.37 -36.41
N GLN A 290 -39.83 1.48 -35.70
CA GLN A 290 -39.23 1.83 -34.39
C GLN A 290 -39.39 0.83 -33.23
N TRP A 291 -40.02 -0.32 -33.47
CA TRP A 291 -40.37 -1.36 -32.50
C TRP A 291 -39.60 -2.67 -32.77
N GLN A 292 -38.91 -2.76 -33.92
CA GLN A 292 -38.22 -3.95 -34.42
C GLN A 292 -36.70 -3.78 -34.32
N ASN A 293 -36.21 -3.52 -33.12
CA ASN A 293 -34.84 -3.03 -32.97
C ASN A 293 -33.76 -4.14 -32.91
N CYS A 294 -34.12 -5.39 -33.19
CA CYS A 294 -33.27 -6.57 -32.99
C CYS A 294 -33.23 -7.43 -34.24
N LEU A 295 -32.09 -8.08 -34.49
CA LEU A 295 -31.89 -8.86 -35.72
C LEU A 295 -32.07 -10.36 -35.52
N VAL A 296 -32.75 -10.99 -36.47
CA VAL A 296 -32.82 -12.45 -36.60
C VAL A 296 -32.24 -12.89 -37.94
N LEU A 297 -31.60 -14.06 -37.94
CA LEU A 297 -31.09 -14.74 -39.12
C LEU A 297 -32.09 -15.81 -39.55
N ASP A 298 -32.54 -15.74 -40.80
CA ASP A 298 -33.36 -16.76 -41.48
C ASP A 298 -32.61 -17.24 -42.73
N GLU A 299 -32.25 -18.52 -42.78
CA GLU A 299 -31.36 -19.11 -43.79
C GLU A 299 -30.02 -18.35 -43.93
N THR A 300 -29.98 -17.28 -44.70
CA THR A 300 -28.81 -16.40 -44.86
C THR A 300 -29.19 -14.92 -44.91
N LEU A 301 -30.45 -14.60 -44.62
CA LEU A 301 -31.01 -13.27 -44.69
C LEU A 301 -31.27 -12.74 -43.27
N LEU A 302 -30.99 -11.46 -43.08
CA LEU A 302 -31.29 -10.73 -41.86
C LEU A 302 -32.66 -10.10 -41.95
N HIS A 303 -33.41 -10.19 -40.85
CA HIS A 303 -34.70 -9.53 -40.68
C HIS A 303 -34.68 -8.71 -39.40
N ASP A 304 -35.30 -7.53 -39.45
CA ASP A 304 -35.60 -6.78 -38.24
C ASP A 304 -36.74 -7.47 -37.47
N TYR A 305 -36.67 -7.46 -36.14
CA TYR A 305 -37.57 -8.26 -35.32
C TYR A 305 -37.84 -7.64 -33.96
N PRO A 306 -39.06 -7.80 -33.40
CA PRO A 306 -39.36 -7.31 -32.07
C PRO A 306 -38.55 -8.06 -30.99
N CYS A 307 -37.74 -7.31 -30.24
CA CYS A 307 -36.81 -7.82 -29.22
C CYS A 307 -37.47 -8.62 -28.07
N HIS A 308 -38.76 -8.40 -27.80
CA HIS A 308 -39.49 -9.02 -26.68
C HIS A 308 -39.93 -10.46 -26.96
N VAL A 309 -39.89 -10.89 -28.23
CA VAL A 309 -40.34 -12.23 -28.64
C VAL A 309 -39.27 -13.26 -28.29
N SER A 310 -39.65 -14.44 -27.81
CA SER A 310 -38.68 -15.51 -27.54
C SER A 310 -38.25 -16.23 -28.83
N ARG A 311 -36.95 -16.33 -29.06
CA ARG A 311 -36.34 -17.05 -30.20
C ARG A 311 -35.15 -17.88 -29.76
N GLU A 312 -34.81 -18.88 -30.56
CA GLU A 312 -33.61 -19.69 -30.36
C GLU A 312 -32.37 -18.86 -30.65
N PHE A 313 -31.26 -19.21 -30.00
CA PHE A 313 -30.00 -18.50 -30.14
C PHE A 313 -28.83 -19.43 -29.83
N ILE A 314 -27.67 -19.07 -30.36
CA ILE A 314 -26.39 -19.70 -30.06
C ILE A 314 -25.47 -18.70 -29.39
N CYS A 315 -24.70 -19.14 -28.41
CA CYS A 315 -23.62 -18.34 -27.85
C CYS A 315 -22.29 -18.77 -28.45
N TYR A 316 -21.51 -17.80 -28.91
CA TYR A 316 -20.14 -18.03 -29.34
C TYR A 316 -19.18 -17.83 -28.16
N LEU A 317 -18.36 -18.84 -27.88
CA LEU A 317 -17.28 -18.77 -26.90
C LEU A 317 -15.94 -18.88 -27.65
N PRO A 318 -15.07 -17.84 -27.56
CA PRO A 318 -13.79 -17.83 -28.27
C PRO A 318 -12.81 -18.88 -27.76
N SER A 319 -12.94 -19.28 -26.50
CA SER A 319 -12.13 -20.32 -25.86
C SER A 319 -12.96 -21.08 -24.83
N GLN A 320 -12.62 -22.34 -24.58
CA GLN A 320 -13.18 -23.09 -23.46
C GLN A 320 -12.87 -22.34 -22.15
N ARG A 321 -13.90 -22.12 -21.32
CA ARG A 321 -13.77 -21.49 -20.01
C ARG A 321 -13.98 -22.50 -18.88
N GLU A 322 -13.54 -22.12 -17.70
CA GLU A 322 -13.87 -22.81 -16.45
C GLU A 322 -14.97 -22.04 -15.74
N TRP A 323 -15.94 -22.75 -15.16
CA TRP A 323 -16.96 -22.14 -14.30
C TRP A 323 -16.69 -22.51 -12.85
N THR A 324 -16.98 -21.58 -11.94
CA THR A 324 -16.83 -21.80 -10.50
C THR A 324 -18.15 -21.56 -9.79
N LEU A 325 -18.55 -22.52 -8.93
CA LEU A 325 -19.71 -22.39 -8.06
C LEU A 325 -19.25 -21.98 -6.65
N ARG A 326 -19.61 -20.78 -6.22
CA ARG A 326 -19.29 -20.25 -4.87
C ARG A 326 -20.55 -20.14 -4.02
N GLY A 327 -20.38 -20.16 -2.70
CA GLY A 327 -21.49 -20.12 -1.73
C GLY A 327 -21.64 -21.34 -0.82
N PRO A 328 -21.48 -22.60 -1.30
CA PRO A 328 -21.73 -23.78 -0.49
C PRO A 328 -20.59 -24.11 0.51
N CYS A 329 -19.56 -23.26 0.61
CA CYS A 329 -18.39 -23.44 1.49
C CYS A 329 -17.50 -24.66 1.17
N GLU A 330 -17.53 -25.13 -0.08
CA GLU A 330 -16.68 -26.21 -0.54
C GLU A 330 -15.21 -25.80 -0.62
N GLU A 331 -14.31 -26.56 0.01
CA GLU A 331 -12.87 -26.27 0.05
C GLU A 331 -12.10 -26.94 -1.10
N ASP A 332 -12.56 -28.09 -1.59
CA ASP A 332 -11.90 -28.83 -2.67
C ASP A 332 -12.15 -28.18 -4.03
N THR A 333 -11.07 -27.84 -4.73
CA THR A 333 -11.09 -27.20 -6.05
C THR A 333 -11.79 -28.04 -7.10
N ALA A 334 -11.74 -29.38 -6.98
CA ALA A 334 -12.41 -30.29 -7.90
C ALA A 334 -13.94 -30.29 -7.73
N ASN A 335 -14.44 -29.85 -6.58
CA ASN A 335 -15.86 -29.87 -6.28
C ASN A 335 -16.58 -28.59 -6.70
N TYR A 336 -15.91 -27.44 -6.68
CA TYR A 336 -16.51 -26.18 -7.09
C TYR A 336 -16.17 -25.73 -8.51
N LYS A 337 -15.25 -26.40 -9.20
CA LYS A 337 -14.94 -26.15 -10.63
C LYS A 337 -15.82 -26.99 -11.55
N TYR A 338 -16.27 -26.38 -12.63
CA TYR A 338 -17.17 -26.97 -13.62
C TYR A 338 -16.67 -26.71 -15.02
N SER A 339 -16.95 -27.67 -15.89
CA SER A 339 -16.82 -27.57 -17.33
C SER A 339 -18.17 -27.75 -17.99
N LEU A 340 -18.30 -27.20 -19.18
CA LEU A 340 -19.47 -27.43 -20.00
C LEU A 340 -19.29 -28.73 -20.79
N LEU A 341 -20.16 -29.71 -20.55
CA LEU A 341 -20.30 -30.85 -21.44
C LEU A 341 -21.50 -30.59 -22.34
N HIS A 342 -21.33 -30.78 -23.65
CA HIS A 342 -22.40 -30.73 -24.62
C HIS A 342 -22.88 -32.15 -24.90
N PRO A 343 -23.90 -32.68 -24.20
CA PRO A 343 -24.60 -33.85 -24.69
C PRO A 343 -25.41 -33.43 -25.92
N GLU A 344 -25.33 -34.25 -26.96
CA GLU A 344 -26.19 -34.16 -28.15
C GLU A 344 -27.64 -33.84 -27.71
N MET A 345 -28.25 -32.82 -28.34
CA MET A 345 -29.63 -32.34 -28.10
C MET A 345 -29.84 -31.19 -27.09
N GLY A 346 -29.06 -30.11 -27.18
CA GLY A 346 -29.54 -28.77 -26.77
C GLY A 346 -29.72 -28.50 -25.27
N HIS A 347 -29.35 -29.43 -24.39
CA HIS A 347 -29.37 -29.22 -22.95
C HIS A 347 -27.96 -28.92 -22.42
N VAL A 348 -27.80 -27.77 -21.78
CA VAL A 348 -26.53 -27.37 -21.16
C VAL A 348 -26.37 -28.12 -19.83
N VAL A 349 -25.28 -28.88 -19.71
CA VAL A 349 -24.89 -29.57 -18.49
C VAL A 349 -23.53 -29.05 -18.02
N PHE A 350 -23.51 -28.44 -16.83
CA PHE A 350 -22.26 -28.11 -16.16
C PHE A 350 -21.80 -29.32 -15.36
N ARG A 351 -20.77 -29.98 -15.85
CA ARG A 351 -20.14 -31.11 -15.17
C ARG A 351 -19.02 -30.61 -14.27
N GLY A 352 -19.17 -30.85 -12.97
CA GLY A 352 -18.13 -30.59 -11.99
C GLY A 352 -16.89 -31.43 -12.28
N TYR A 353 -15.73 -30.96 -11.86
CA TYR A 353 -14.47 -31.68 -12.06
C TYR A 353 -14.46 -33.02 -11.33
N TYR A 354 -15.26 -33.20 -10.27
CA TYR A 354 -15.35 -34.45 -9.55
C TYR A 354 -16.78 -35.02 -9.43
N GLN A 355 -17.48 -34.76 -8.33
CA GLN A 355 -18.72 -35.48 -7.98
C GLN A 355 -20.01 -34.72 -8.31
N TYR A 356 -19.93 -33.43 -8.60
CA TYR A 356 -21.10 -32.57 -8.76
C TYR A 356 -21.48 -32.34 -10.23
N GLU A 357 -22.77 -32.08 -10.47
CA GLU A 357 -23.32 -31.73 -11.77
C GLU A 357 -24.46 -30.74 -11.60
N ILE A 358 -24.57 -29.79 -12.52
CA ILE A 358 -25.70 -28.88 -12.63
C ILE A 358 -26.35 -29.09 -14.00
N ARG A 359 -27.62 -29.45 -13.98
CA ARG A 359 -28.41 -29.73 -15.18
C ARG A 359 -29.81 -29.18 -15.05
N GLU A 360 -30.44 -28.92 -16.18
CA GLU A 360 -31.83 -28.53 -16.28
C GLU A 360 -32.73 -29.77 -16.20
N GLU A 361 -33.74 -29.75 -15.33
CA GLU A 361 -34.82 -30.73 -15.28
C GLU A 361 -36.16 -30.03 -14.98
N ASN A 362 -37.18 -30.27 -15.80
CA ASN A 362 -38.57 -29.81 -15.56
C ASN A 362 -38.69 -28.32 -15.20
N ASN A 363 -38.08 -27.42 -15.99
CA ASN A 363 -38.03 -25.97 -15.73
C ASN A 363 -37.38 -25.57 -14.40
N THR A 364 -36.47 -26.39 -13.88
CA THR A 364 -35.65 -26.09 -12.71
C THR A 364 -34.21 -26.50 -12.96
N TRP A 365 -33.27 -25.70 -12.45
CA TRP A 365 -31.87 -26.08 -12.39
C TRP A 365 -31.63 -26.91 -11.14
N ILE A 366 -31.01 -28.07 -11.30
CA ILE A 366 -30.71 -28.99 -10.21
C ILE A 366 -29.20 -29.11 -10.09
N TRP A 367 -28.69 -28.78 -8.91
CA TRP A 367 -27.33 -29.12 -8.49
C TRP A 367 -27.38 -30.43 -7.71
N ARG A 368 -26.71 -31.47 -8.19
CA ARG A 368 -26.72 -32.81 -7.58
C ARG A 368 -25.33 -33.42 -7.48
N ASN A 369 -25.17 -34.36 -6.57
CA ASN A 369 -24.01 -35.26 -6.52
C ASN A 369 -24.33 -36.50 -7.36
N VAL A 370 -23.49 -36.79 -8.35
CA VAL A 370 -23.71 -37.89 -9.31
C VAL A 370 -23.25 -39.23 -8.77
N ILE A 371 -22.35 -39.25 -7.79
CA ILE A 371 -21.85 -40.48 -7.16
C ILE A 371 -22.91 -41.03 -6.19
N THR A 372 -23.44 -40.17 -5.32
CA THR A 372 -24.48 -40.55 -4.34
C THR A 372 -25.91 -40.44 -4.88
N ASN A 373 -26.07 -39.82 -6.06
CA ASN A 373 -27.37 -39.50 -6.66
C ASN A 373 -28.29 -38.65 -5.76
N THR A 374 -27.71 -37.73 -4.97
CA THR A 374 -28.45 -36.84 -4.07
C THR A 374 -28.54 -35.43 -4.65
N VAL A 375 -29.71 -34.81 -4.57
CA VAL A 375 -29.93 -33.41 -4.97
C VAL A 375 -29.41 -32.50 -3.87
N MET A 376 -28.51 -31.57 -4.18
CA MET A 376 -27.94 -30.64 -3.21
C MET A 376 -28.75 -29.35 -3.13
N ALA A 377 -29.08 -28.75 -4.28
CA ALA A 377 -29.90 -27.56 -4.35
C ALA A 377 -30.73 -27.48 -5.65
N ARG A 378 -31.79 -26.68 -5.60
CA ARG A 378 -32.64 -26.36 -6.75
C ARG A 378 -32.72 -24.86 -6.99
N LEU A 379 -32.87 -24.47 -8.24
CA LEU A 379 -33.15 -23.11 -8.67
C LEU A 379 -34.35 -23.13 -9.63
N SER A 380 -35.40 -22.41 -9.26
CA SER A 380 -36.63 -22.29 -10.07
C SER A 380 -36.47 -21.24 -11.18
N PHE A 381 -37.05 -21.50 -12.35
CA PHE A 381 -37.05 -20.54 -13.47
C PHE A 381 -37.81 -19.25 -13.17
N THR A 382 -38.65 -19.25 -12.13
CA THR A 382 -39.30 -18.03 -11.63
C THR A 382 -38.30 -17.01 -11.08
N GLU A 383 -37.15 -17.47 -10.58
CA GLU A 383 -36.07 -16.60 -10.09
C GLU A 383 -35.14 -16.20 -11.25
N SER A 384 -34.71 -17.18 -12.03
CA SER A 384 -33.96 -16.95 -13.27
C SER A 384 -34.02 -18.18 -14.17
N ARG A 385 -34.20 -17.95 -15.47
CA ARG A 385 -34.16 -19.00 -16.49
C ARG A 385 -32.74 -19.55 -16.73
N TRP A 386 -31.72 -18.79 -16.31
CA TRP A 386 -30.31 -19.12 -16.49
C TRP A 386 -29.57 -19.18 -15.14
N PRO A 387 -28.71 -20.18 -14.87
CA PRO A 387 -28.17 -20.40 -13.53
C PRO A 387 -26.91 -19.57 -13.23
N MET A 388 -26.51 -18.65 -14.12
CA MET A 388 -25.30 -17.82 -13.96
C MET A 388 -25.53 -16.64 -13.02
N GLY A 389 -24.43 -16.13 -12.47
CA GLY A 389 -24.45 -14.97 -11.58
C GLY A 389 -24.84 -15.34 -10.16
N ARG A 390 -25.35 -14.36 -9.41
CA ARG A 390 -25.71 -14.52 -7.99
C ARG A 390 -27.21 -14.73 -7.86
N LEU A 391 -27.60 -15.98 -7.62
CA LEU A 391 -29.01 -16.37 -7.58
C LEU A 391 -29.35 -17.03 -6.26
N ASN A 392 -30.64 -17.00 -5.91
CA ASN A 392 -31.16 -17.64 -4.71
C ASN A 392 -31.49 -19.10 -4.99
N TRP A 393 -30.68 -20.01 -4.48
CA TRP A 393 -30.91 -21.45 -4.56
C TRP A 393 -31.58 -21.95 -3.29
N THR A 394 -32.45 -22.95 -3.43
CA THR A 394 -33.01 -23.69 -2.31
C THR A 394 -32.16 -24.93 -2.05
N VAL A 395 -31.33 -24.87 -1.01
CA VAL A 395 -30.44 -25.95 -0.58
C VAL A 395 -31.23 -26.96 0.26
N GLU A 396 -31.34 -28.20 -0.24
CA GLU A 396 -32.10 -29.28 0.39
C GLU A 396 -31.26 -30.07 1.39
N HIS A 397 -29.98 -30.28 1.03
CA HIS A 397 -29.00 -31.00 1.84
C HIS A 397 -27.93 -30.06 2.37
N ASP A 398 -27.60 -30.20 3.65
CA ASP A 398 -26.66 -29.31 4.34
C ASP A 398 -25.27 -29.46 3.72
N VAL A 399 -24.78 -28.37 3.13
CA VAL A 399 -23.35 -28.21 2.79
C VAL A 399 -22.80 -27.18 3.77
N CYS A 400 -21.92 -27.63 4.67
CA CYS A 400 -21.34 -26.81 5.75
C CYS A 400 -22.39 -26.09 6.62
N GLU A 401 -23.36 -26.83 7.16
CA GLU A 401 -24.39 -26.35 8.11
C GLU A 401 -25.32 -25.24 7.54
N LYS A 402 -25.29 -25.00 6.23
CA LYS A 402 -26.20 -24.07 5.55
C LYS A 402 -27.35 -24.83 4.90
N LYS A 403 -28.57 -24.59 5.38
CA LYS A 403 -29.82 -25.13 4.81
C LYS A 403 -30.74 -24.02 4.32
N GLY A 404 -31.61 -24.33 3.36
CA GLY A 404 -32.67 -23.44 2.90
C GLY A 404 -32.22 -22.45 1.82
N ARG A 405 -32.78 -21.25 1.82
CA ARG A 405 -32.52 -20.25 0.77
C ARG A 405 -31.13 -19.63 0.94
N GLN A 406 -30.23 -19.91 -0.01
CA GLN A 406 -28.85 -19.44 0.01
C GLN A 406 -28.49 -18.78 -1.33
N VAL A 407 -27.65 -17.76 -1.30
CA VAL A 407 -27.12 -17.14 -2.52
C VAL A 407 -25.93 -17.97 -3.01
N LEU A 408 -26.09 -18.65 -4.14
CA LEU A 408 -24.98 -19.32 -4.82
C LEU A 408 -24.58 -18.53 -6.05
N GLN A 409 -23.29 -18.52 -6.34
CA GLN A 409 -22.71 -17.80 -7.47
C GLN A 409 -22.06 -18.77 -8.44
N LEU A 410 -22.65 -18.96 -9.62
CA LEU A 410 -22.04 -19.71 -10.72
C LEU A 410 -21.48 -18.72 -11.73
N SER A 411 -20.17 -18.79 -11.99
CA SER A 411 -19.46 -17.74 -12.73
C SER A 411 -18.34 -18.27 -13.61
N SER A 412 -18.23 -17.71 -14.82
CA SER A 412 -17.12 -17.89 -15.77
C SER A 412 -16.01 -16.83 -15.61
N CYS A 413 -16.15 -15.91 -14.65
CA CYS A 413 -15.25 -14.78 -14.50
C CYS A 413 -13.90 -15.20 -13.89
N SER A 414 -12.84 -14.51 -14.31
CA SER A 414 -11.49 -14.70 -13.79
C SER A 414 -11.35 -14.19 -12.35
N ARG A 415 -10.21 -14.49 -11.70
CA ARG A 415 -9.92 -14.05 -10.32
C ARG A 415 -9.86 -12.53 -10.17
N ASP A 416 -9.50 -11.82 -11.23
CA ASP A 416 -9.40 -10.36 -11.29
C ASP A 416 -10.68 -9.67 -11.80
N GLU A 417 -11.73 -10.46 -12.04
CA GLU A 417 -13.03 -9.98 -12.46
C GLU A 417 -14.04 -10.15 -11.31
N PHE A 418 -15.06 -9.31 -11.34
CA PHE A 418 -16.23 -9.39 -10.50
C PHE A 418 -17.42 -9.87 -11.34
N THR A 419 -18.14 -10.85 -10.80
CA THR A 419 -19.37 -11.35 -11.43
C THR A 419 -20.53 -10.48 -11.00
N CYS A 420 -21.29 -9.94 -11.94
CA CYS A 420 -22.56 -9.25 -11.69
C CYS A 420 -23.64 -10.25 -11.25
N LYS A 421 -24.82 -9.78 -10.83
CA LYS A 421 -25.89 -10.67 -10.38
C LYS A 421 -26.55 -11.39 -11.57
N ASP A 422 -26.55 -10.79 -12.76
CA ASP A 422 -26.92 -11.41 -14.05
C ASP A 422 -25.88 -12.43 -14.58
N GLY A 423 -24.69 -12.49 -13.99
CA GLY A 423 -23.61 -13.40 -14.37
C GLY A 423 -22.54 -12.79 -15.29
N SER A 424 -22.74 -11.57 -15.77
CA SER A 424 -21.73 -10.86 -16.57
C SER A 424 -20.46 -10.57 -15.77
N CYS A 425 -19.33 -10.40 -16.45
CA CYS A 425 -18.03 -10.17 -15.83
C CYS A 425 -17.56 -8.73 -16.08
N ILE A 426 -17.18 -8.04 -15.01
CA ILE A 426 -16.52 -6.73 -15.09
C ILE A 426 -15.17 -6.79 -14.37
N PRO A 427 -14.17 -5.98 -14.76
CA PRO A 427 -12.93 -5.84 -14.00
C PRO A 427 -13.18 -5.52 -12.51
N ARG A 428 -12.51 -6.20 -11.59
CA ARG A 428 -12.70 -6.02 -10.13
C ARG A 428 -12.46 -4.58 -9.66
N VAL A 429 -11.69 -3.79 -10.40
CA VAL A 429 -11.45 -2.37 -10.12
C VAL A 429 -12.70 -1.50 -10.26
N GLN A 430 -13.63 -1.88 -11.15
CA GLN A 430 -14.89 -1.19 -11.44
C GLN A 430 -15.96 -1.43 -10.38
N ARG A 431 -15.87 -2.50 -9.57
CA ARG A 431 -16.82 -2.74 -8.48
C ARG A 431 -16.76 -1.63 -7.43
N CYS A 432 -17.88 -0.97 -7.12
CA CYS A 432 -17.94 0.10 -6.13
C CYS A 432 -17.06 1.30 -6.50
N ASP A 433 -17.25 1.81 -7.72
CA ASP A 433 -16.57 3.01 -8.23
C ASP A 433 -17.52 4.18 -8.50
N GLN A 434 -18.77 4.08 -8.03
CA GLN A 434 -19.87 5.04 -8.19
C GLN A 434 -20.42 5.13 -9.61
N ARG A 435 -20.01 4.23 -10.51
CA ARG A 435 -20.55 4.14 -11.86
C ARG A 435 -21.08 2.72 -12.11
N PRO A 436 -22.33 2.58 -12.56
CA PRO A 436 -22.85 1.25 -12.89
C PRO A 436 -22.15 0.73 -14.15
N HIS A 437 -21.50 -0.42 -14.02
CA HIS A 437 -20.91 -1.19 -15.10
C HIS A 437 -21.66 -2.50 -15.35
N CYS A 438 -22.27 -3.08 -14.30
CA CYS A 438 -23.20 -4.19 -14.49
C CYS A 438 -24.54 -3.67 -15.06
N ARG A 439 -25.17 -4.43 -15.96
CA ARG A 439 -26.51 -4.12 -16.49
C ARG A 439 -27.59 -4.06 -15.40
N ASP A 440 -27.36 -4.79 -14.32
CA ASP A 440 -28.25 -4.85 -13.15
C ASP A 440 -27.79 -3.95 -11.98
N GLU A 441 -26.78 -3.09 -12.22
CA GLU A 441 -26.17 -2.17 -11.23
C GLU A 441 -25.68 -2.87 -9.95
N SER A 442 -25.45 -4.18 -10.01
CA SER A 442 -25.10 -4.98 -8.83
C SER A 442 -23.64 -4.80 -8.38
N ASP A 443 -22.82 -4.16 -9.21
CA ASP A 443 -21.46 -3.71 -8.87
C ASP A 443 -21.44 -2.57 -7.86
N GLU A 444 -22.49 -1.75 -7.82
CA GLU A 444 -22.62 -0.61 -6.90
C GLU A 444 -23.46 -0.94 -5.65
N GLN A 445 -23.85 -2.21 -5.49
CA GLN A 445 -24.58 -2.71 -4.32
C GLN A 445 -23.61 -3.27 -3.26
N GLU A 446 -23.95 -3.07 -1.98
CA GLU A 446 -23.19 -3.55 -0.82
C GLU A 446 -21.71 -3.09 -0.79
N CYS A 447 -21.47 -1.83 -1.14
CA CYS A 447 -20.13 -1.25 -1.26
C CYS A 447 -19.44 -0.83 0.05
N LEU A 448 -19.95 -1.29 1.20
CA LEU A 448 -19.33 -1.00 2.49
C LEU A 448 -17.98 -1.70 2.60
N LEU A 449 -16.92 -0.92 2.83
CA LEU A 449 -15.56 -1.44 3.06
C LEU A 449 -15.45 -2.24 4.36
N VAL A 450 -16.27 -1.91 5.37
CA VAL A 450 -16.24 -2.52 6.70
C VAL A 450 -17.59 -3.15 6.98
N HIS A 451 -17.61 -4.47 7.06
CA HIS A 451 -18.75 -5.26 7.49
C HIS A 451 -18.65 -5.50 9.01
N ARG A 452 -19.63 -4.94 9.72
CA ARG A 452 -19.79 -5.08 11.17
C ARG A 452 -20.75 -6.26 11.43
N PRO A 453 -20.34 -7.29 12.19
CA PRO A 453 -21.23 -8.41 12.51
C PRO A 453 -22.43 -7.94 13.35
N GLY A 454 -23.53 -8.69 13.29
CA GLY A 454 -24.70 -8.45 14.14
C GLY A 454 -24.31 -8.53 15.62
N GLY A 455 -24.46 -7.43 16.36
CA GLY A 455 -24.00 -7.30 17.74
C GLY A 455 -22.68 -6.54 17.94
N TYR A 456 -22.09 -5.99 16.87
CA TYR A 456 -20.94 -5.09 17.01
C TYR A 456 -21.34 -3.79 17.73
N LEU A 457 -20.93 -3.67 18.99
CA LEU A 457 -21.08 -2.44 19.78
C LEU A 457 -19.80 -1.62 19.67
N HIS A 458 -19.91 -0.46 19.00
CA HIS A 458 -18.80 0.49 18.85
C HIS A 458 -18.31 1.06 20.20
N THR A 459 -19.13 0.94 21.25
CA THR A 459 -18.80 1.34 22.62
C THR A 459 -17.91 0.32 23.33
N LEU A 460 -17.83 -0.92 22.84
CA LEU A 460 -16.97 -1.95 23.43
C LEU A 460 -15.59 -1.94 22.77
N PRO A 461 -14.51 -1.90 23.56
CA PRO A 461 -13.17 -1.99 23.01
C PRO A 461 -12.98 -3.32 22.25
N PRO A 462 -12.11 -3.34 21.23
CA PRO A 462 -11.74 -4.58 20.55
C PRO A 462 -11.21 -5.63 21.53
N PRO A 463 -11.59 -6.90 21.39
CA PRO A 463 -11.03 -7.97 22.19
C PRO A 463 -9.54 -8.13 21.86
N SER A 464 -8.72 -8.40 22.87
CA SER A 464 -7.32 -8.79 22.67
C SER A 464 -7.23 -10.23 22.16
N GLN A 465 -6.11 -10.55 21.50
CA GLN A 465 -5.88 -11.86 20.88
C GLN A 465 -5.80 -13.00 21.92
N GLN A 466 -5.47 -12.67 23.17
CA GLN A 466 -5.44 -13.60 24.31
C GLN A 466 -6.40 -13.12 25.40
N ALA A 467 -7.30 -14.00 25.83
CA ALA A 467 -8.29 -13.68 26.86
C ALA A 467 -7.61 -13.14 28.14
N GLY A 468 -8.02 -11.94 28.57
CA GLY A 468 -7.51 -11.27 29.77
C GLY A 468 -6.27 -10.38 29.56
N SER A 469 -5.70 -10.32 28.35
CA SER A 469 -4.58 -9.41 28.05
C SER A 469 -5.08 -8.01 27.61
N PRO A 470 -4.35 -6.92 27.87
CA PRO A 470 -4.69 -5.59 27.36
C PRO A 470 -4.49 -5.51 25.83
N LEU A 471 -5.28 -4.68 25.15
CA LEU A 471 -5.16 -4.45 23.71
C LEU A 471 -3.85 -3.69 23.40
N PRO A 472 -2.96 -4.21 22.54
CA PRO A 472 -1.76 -3.48 22.14
C PRO A 472 -2.13 -2.30 21.23
N VAL A 473 -1.82 -1.08 21.68
CA VAL A 473 -1.99 0.15 20.89
C VAL A 473 -0.61 0.73 20.57
N THR A 474 -0.31 0.87 19.29
CA THR A 474 0.93 1.51 18.83
C THR A 474 0.71 3.02 18.73
N ILE A 475 1.58 3.81 19.35
CA ILE A 475 1.52 5.28 19.32
C ILE A 475 2.70 5.80 18.49
N LYS A 476 2.41 6.62 17.48
CA LYS A 476 3.43 7.28 16.65
C LYS A 476 3.26 8.79 16.73
N LEU A 477 4.21 9.45 17.39
CA LEU A 477 4.30 10.91 17.49
C LEU A 477 5.29 11.44 16.45
N ARG A 478 4.88 12.43 15.67
CA ARG A 478 5.75 13.19 14.76
C ARG A 478 5.67 14.67 15.11
N LEU A 479 6.75 15.22 15.64
CA LEU A 479 6.89 16.67 15.88
C LEU A 479 7.10 17.38 14.54
N LEU A 480 6.34 18.45 14.30
CA LEU A 480 6.44 19.28 13.09
C LEU A 480 7.20 20.57 13.37
N SER A 481 6.77 21.30 14.40
CA SER A 481 7.39 22.55 14.81
C SER A 481 7.33 22.73 16.32
N LEU A 482 8.32 23.45 16.82
CA LEU A 482 8.46 23.80 18.22
C LEU A 482 8.83 25.28 18.29
N SER A 483 7.98 26.07 18.93
CA SER A 483 8.17 27.51 19.14
C SER A 483 8.20 27.81 20.64
N LEU A 484 9.19 28.60 21.06
CA LEU A 484 9.40 28.96 22.47
C LEU A 484 9.22 30.46 22.65
N SER A 485 8.39 30.86 23.61
CA SER A 485 8.38 32.23 24.13
C SER A 485 9.00 32.24 25.54
N ASP A 486 10.27 32.67 25.63
CA ASP A 486 10.97 32.81 26.91
C ASP A 486 10.30 33.87 27.81
N LYS A 487 9.64 34.88 27.24
CA LYS A 487 9.00 35.97 27.99
C LYS A 487 7.73 35.51 28.72
N ASP A 488 6.93 34.69 28.05
CA ASP A 488 5.60 34.28 28.52
C ASP A 488 5.59 32.83 29.06
N SER A 489 6.74 32.15 29.05
CA SER A 489 6.93 30.80 29.59
C SER A 489 5.97 29.76 29.01
N TYR A 490 5.69 29.84 27.70
CA TYR A 490 4.93 28.79 26.99
C TYR A 490 5.74 28.20 25.84
N LEU A 491 5.48 26.92 25.59
CA LEU A 491 6.01 26.12 24.51
C LEU A 491 4.85 25.75 23.58
N GLU A 492 4.91 26.17 22.33
CA GLU A 492 3.95 25.77 21.32
C GLU A 492 4.54 24.63 20.50
N VAL A 493 3.84 23.49 20.48
CA VAL A 493 4.26 22.28 19.77
C VAL A 493 3.18 21.88 18.78
N THR A 494 3.55 21.79 17.51
CA THR A 494 2.69 21.22 16.48
C THR A 494 3.15 19.80 16.21
N TYR A 495 2.24 18.84 16.30
CA TYR A 495 2.56 17.42 16.15
C TYR A 495 1.44 16.64 15.47
N HIS A 496 1.81 15.53 14.83
CA HIS A 496 0.88 14.50 14.38
C HIS A 496 0.96 13.31 15.33
N LEU A 497 -0.19 12.85 15.82
CA LEU A 497 -0.32 11.71 16.73
C LEU A 497 -1.18 10.64 16.07
N ASN A 498 -0.59 9.49 15.78
CA ASN A 498 -1.28 8.35 15.19
C ASN A 498 -1.38 7.21 16.21
N PHE A 499 -2.57 6.64 16.33
CA PHE A 499 -2.83 5.42 17.08
C PHE A 499 -3.12 4.28 16.11
N SER A 500 -2.60 3.08 16.38
CA SER A 500 -2.85 1.90 15.56
C SER A 500 -3.13 0.68 16.43
N TRP A 501 -4.22 0.00 16.14
CA TRP A 501 -4.68 -1.21 16.83
C TRP A 501 -5.38 -2.15 15.83
N VAL A 502 -5.61 -3.40 16.24
CA VAL A 502 -6.28 -4.43 15.42
C VAL A 502 -7.60 -4.81 16.08
N ASP A 503 -8.70 -4.86 15.31
CA ASP A 503 -10.00 -5.38 15.75
C ASP A 503 -10.37 -6.62 14.92
N PHE A 504 -10.32 -7.80 15.55
CA PHE A 504 -10.62 -9.08 14.91
C PHE A 504 -12.11 -9.29 14.59
N ARG A 505 -13.00 -8.44 15.11
CA ARG A 505 -14.46 -8.56 14.89
C ARG A 505 -14.90 -7.94 13.57
N LEU A 506 -14.08 -7.04 13.01
CA LEU A 506 -14.40 -6.35 11.76
C LEU A 506 -13.97 -7.21 10.58
N SER A 507 -14.87 -7.35 9.61
CA SER A 507 -14.55 -7.98 8.32
C SER A 507 -14.46 -6.87 7.27
N PHE A 508 -13.38 -6.87 6.49
CA PHE A 508 -13.23 -5.93 5.40
C PHE A 508 -13.75 -6.54 4.11
N ARG A 509 -14.59 -5.82 3.38
CA ARG A 509 -15.14 -6.21 2.08
C ARG A 509 -14.72 -5.17 1.03
N ASN A 510 -14.73 -5.55 -0.24
CA ASN A 510 -14.51 -4.63 -1.37
C ASN A 510 -13.19 -3.81 -1.31
N LEU A 511 -12.12 -4.38 -0.77
CA LEU A 511 -10.81 -3.71 -0.72
C LEU A 511 -10.25 -3.47 -2.13
N LYS A 512 -9.80 -2.25 -2.39
CA LYS A 512 -9.12 -1.86 -3.63
C LYS A 512 -7.62 -2.19 -3.54
N SER A 513 -6.98 -2.42 -4.68
CA SER A 513 -5.53 -2.71 -4.75
C SER A 513 -4.66 -1.57 -4.20
N ALA A 514 -5.11 -0.32 -4.35
CA ALA A 514 -4.40 0.84 -3.81
C ALA A 514 -4.85 1.14 -2.37
N SER A 515 -3.93 1.02 -1.41
CA SER A 515 -4.19 1.24 0.02
C SER A 515 -4.80 2.60 0.35
N ARG A 516 -4.44 3.66 -0.41
CA ARG A 516 -5.00 5.02 -0.27
C ARG A 516 -6.51 5.10 -0.50
N LEU A 517 -7.07 4.18 -1.29
CA LEU A 517 -8.50 4.13 -1.60
C LEU A 517 -9.31 3.36 -0.54
N ASN A 518 -8.63 2.71 0.40
CA ASN A 518 -9.26 1.95 1.48
C ASN A 518 -9.32 2.74 2.80
N GLN A 519 -9.25 4.08 2.73
CA GLN A 519 -9.33 4.94 3.92
C GLN A 519 -10.78 5.02 4.41
N VAL A 520 -11.01 4.58 5.64
CA VAL A 520 -12.30 4.76 6.32
C VAL A 520 -12.31 6.14 6.97
N VAL A 521 -13.29 6.98 6.63
CA VAL A 521 -13.42 8.33 7.19
C VAL A 521 -13.54 8.24 8.72
N SER A 522 -12.73 9.06 9.39
CA SER A 522 -12.42 8.99 10.81
C SER A 522 -13.65 8.99 11.72
N VAL A 523 -13.76 7.98 12.59
CA VAL A 523 -14.71 7.95 13.70
C VAL A 523 -14.01 8.53 14.93
N SER A 524 -14.49 9.66 15.43
CA SER A 524 -13.99 10.27 16.67
C SER A 524 -14.59 9.56 17.88
N LEU A 525 -13.74 9.02 18.75
CA LEU A 525 -14.13 8.45 20.04
C LEU A 525 -13.69 9.41 21.16
N ARG A 526 -14.60 9.68 22.10
CA ARG A 526 -14.32 10.34 23.38
C ARG A 526 -14.59 9.34 24.50
N THR A 527 -13.63 9.13 25.36
CA THR A 527 -13.84 8.40 26.62
C THR A 527 -12.98 9.02 27.71
N ASN A 528 -13.59 9.16 28.88
CA ASN A 528 -12.97 9.61 30.13
C ASN A 528 -12.78 8.38 31.01
N ASN A 529 -11.60 8.19 31.61
CA ASN A 529 -11.36 7.09 32.56
C ASN A 529 -10.52 7.58 33.75
N SER A 530 -10.77 7.01 34.91
CA SER A 530 -9.79 6.71 35.97
C SER A 530 -9.84 5.18 36.14
N ASP A 531 -8.80 4.42 36.54
CA ASP A 531 -7.46 4.72 37.02
C ASP A 531 -6.51 3.59 36.54
N THR A 532 -5.20 3.87 36.45
CA THR A 532 -4.11 3.12 35.75
C THR A 532 -4.07 3.26 34.21
N MET A 533 -3.66 4.45 33.75
CA MET A 533 -3.49 4.72 32.31
C MET A 533 -2.10 4.31 31.79
N ALA A 534 -2.06 3.87 30.53
CA ALA A 534 -0.81 3.78 29.79
C ALA A 534 -0.26 5.19 29.50
N LYS A 535 0.98 5.48 29.93
CA LYS A 535 1.67 6.76 29.70
C LYS A 535 2.80 6.58 28.68
N ALA A 536 2.86 7.46 27.68
CA ALA A 536 4.02 7.64 26.82
C ALA A 536 4.60 9.04 27.08
N GLU A 537 5.89 9.13 27.40
CA GLU A 537 6.58 10.37 27.72
C GLU A 537 7.72 10.62 26.73
N VAL A 538 7.80 11.85 26.22
CA VAL A 538 8.81 12.26 25.24
C VAL A 538 9.56 13.45 25.80
N GLU A 539 10.84 13.25 26.10
CA GLU A 539 11.73 14.29 26.62
C GLU A 539 12.51 14.93 25.47
N VAL A 540 12.39 16.26 25.30
CA VAL A 540 13.14 17.02 24.30
C VAL A 540 14.13 17.95 24.99
N LYS A 541 15.43 17.66 24.83
CA LYS A 541 16.51 18.49 25.39
C LYS A 541 16.87 19.61 24.43
N LEU A 542 16.64 20.86 24.84
CA LEU A 542 16.94 22.06 24.05
C LEU A 542 18.15 22.78 24.64
N GLN A 543 19.04 23.28 23.77
CA GLN A 543 20.22 24.05 24.17
C GLN A 543 20.19 25.45 23.54
N ARG A 544 20.40 26.49 24.35
CA ARG A 544 20.41 27.89 23.88
C ARG A 544 21.68 28.17 23.07
N ARG A 545 21.55 28.82 21.91
CA ARG A 545 22.68 29.30 21.10
C ARG A 545 23.26 30.59 21.70
N VAL A 546 24.55 30.60 22.00
CA VAL A 546 25.22 31.70 22.75
C VAL A 546 25.64 32.91 21.88
N GLY A 547 25.66 32.78 20.55
CA GLY A 547 26.23 33.81 19.67
C GLY A 547 25.52 35.17 19.70
N TYR A 548 24.17 35.17 19.71
CA TYR A 548 23.41 36.42 19.72
C TYR A 548 23.61 37.25 21.01
N PRO A 549 23.49 36.66 22.22
CA PRO A 549 23.80 37.39 23.46
C PRO A 549 25.22 37.97 23.50
N ILE A 550 26.23 37.25 22.98
CA ILE A 550 27.62 37.73 22.94
C ILE A 550 27.73 39.02 22.12
N ILE A 551 27.20 39.02 20.90
CA ILE A 551 27.33 40.15 19.96
C ILE A 551 26.48 41.36 20.39
N SER A 552 25.27 41.12 20.90
CA SER A 552 24.31 42.19 21.20
C SER A 552 24.47 42.80 22.60
N ILE A 553 25.00 42.06 23.57
CA ILE A 553 25.09 42.49 24.97
C ILE A 553 26.56 42.65 25.39
N TYR A 554 27.38 41.62 25.24
CA TYR A 554 28.75 41.65 25.76
C TYR A 554 29.69 42.54 24.95
N VAL A 555 29.64 42.50 23.61
CA VAL A 555 30.52 43.33 22.77
C VAL A 555 30.27 44.84 22.99
N PRO A 556 29.03 45.37 22.95
CA PRO A 556 28.77 46.78 23.18
C PRO A 556 29.15 47.24 24.60
N THR A 557 28.93 46.41 25.62
CA THR A 557 29.30 46.74 27.00
C THR A 557 30.81 46.84 27.18
N VAL A 558 31.59 45.94 26.56
CA VAL A 558 33.06 46.02 26.56
C VAL A 558 33.55 47.30 25.87
N ILE A 559 32.96 47.68 24.72
CA ILE A 559 33.32 48.93 24.02
C ILE A 559 33.03 50.15 24.90
N LEU A 560 31.87 50.20 25.56
CA LEU A 560 31.52 51.28 26.48
C LEU A 560 32.51 51.36 27.67
N LEU A 561 32.93 50.22 28.21
CA LEU A 561 33.95 50.18 29.26
C LEU A 561 35.31 50.68 28.79
N ILE A 562 35.71 50.38 27.55
CA ILE A 562 36.93 50.92 26.95
C ILE A 562 36.82 52.45 26.83
N LEU A 563 35.67 52.98 26.37
CA LEU A 563 35.46 54.43 26.27
C LEU A 563 35.50 55.11 27.64
N ALA A 564 34.88 54.52 28.66
CA ALA A 564 34.98 55.00 30.04
C ALA A 564 36.43 54.98 30.54
N TYR A 565 37.21 53.95 30.21
CA TYR A 565 38.63 53.91 30.59
C TYR A 565 39.47 54.97 29.86
N LEU A 566 39.25 55.20 28.56
CA LEU A 566 39.98 56.20 27.78
C LEU A 566 39.78 57.62 28.31
N SER A 567 38.65 57.91 28.96
CA SER A 567 38.42 59.20 29.62
C SER A 567 39.48 59.52 30.70
N LEU A 568 40.09 58.50 31.32
CA LEU A 568 41.16 58.67 32.31
C LEU A 568 42.47 59.16 31.66
N ILE A 569 42.65 59.00 30.36
CA ILE A 569 43.85 59.38 29.61
C ILE A 569 43.78 60.84 29.12
N PHE A 570 42.61 61.45 29.10
CA PHE A 570 42.45 62.86 28.73
C PHE A 570 43.30 63.78 29.60
N ARG A 571 43.72 64.91 29.00
CA ARG A 571 44.53 65.92 29.68
C ARG A 571 43.87 66.34 31.00
N ARG A 572 44.69 66.41 32.06
CA ARG A 572 44.23 66.64 33.44
C ARG A 572 43.58 68.00 33.63
N ASP A 573 43.93 68.97 32.80
CA ASP A 573 43.46 70.36 32.86
C ASP A 573 41.96 70.52 32.49
N ASN A 574 41.36 69.54 31.80
CA ASN A 574 39.99 69.63 31.28
C ASN A 574 39.02 68.69 32.03
N PHE A 575 38.64 69.05 33.25
CA PHE A 575 37.73 68.27 34.10
C PHE A 575 36.35 68.04 33.46
N GLU A 576 35.77 69.09 32.86
CA GLU A 576 34.43 69.06 32.27
C GLU A 576 34.29 67.97 31.19
N ALA A 577 35.24 67.91 30.25
CA ALA A 577 35.21 66.91 29.17
C ALA A 577 35.33 65.47 29.69
N ARG A 578 36.11 65.25 30.76
CA ARG A 578 36.34 63.93 31.37
C ARG A 578 35.07 63.39 32.03
N VAL A 579 34.48 64.18 32.94
CA VAL A 579 33.27 63.77 33.66
C VAL A 579 32.07 63.64 32.72
N MET A 580 31.91 64.56 31.77
CA MET A 580 30.82 64.48 30.80
C MET A 580 30.91 63.20 29.95
N SER A 581 32.10 62.83 29.46
CA SER A 581 32.27 61.57 28.71
C SER A 581 31.88 60.34 29.54
N SER A 582 32.36 60.24 30.79
CA SER A 582 32.06 59.10 31.67
C SER A 582 30.58 59.03 32.11
N LEU A 583 29.93 60.19 32.32
CA LEU A 583 28.49 60.26 32.59
C LEU A 583 27.64 59.83 31.38
N THR A 584 28.02 60.20 30.16
CA THR A 584 27.30 59.76 28.95
C THR A 584 27.39 58.25 28.75
N VAL A 585 28.57 57.64 28.98
CA VAL A 585 28.74 56.19 28.90
C VAL A 585 27.90 55.48 29.98
N LEU A 586 27.84 56.01 31.20
CA LEU A 586 27.02 55.47 32.29
C LEU A 586 25.52 55.45 31.91
N LEU A 587 25.02 56.53 31.31
CA LEU A 587 23.61 56.64 30.90
C LEU A 587 23.28 55.64 29.77
N VAL A 588 24.17 55.50 28.78
CA VAL A 588 24.01 54.51 27.70
C VAL A 588 24.01 53.08 28.25
N LEU A 589 24.88 52.78 29.22
CA LEU A 589 24.93 51.45 29.84
C LEU A 589 23.68 51.16 30.70
N ALA A 590 23.18 52.15 31.43
CA ALA A 590 21.93 52.02 32.19
C ALA A 590 20.73 51.76 31.27
N ALA A 591 20.67 52.43 30.12
CA ALA A 591 19.64 52.17 29.11
C ALA A 591 19.72 50.74 28.54
N LEU A 592 20.93 50.25 28.25
CA LEU A 592 21.16 48.88 27.77
C LEU A 592 20.75 47.82 28.82
N PHE A 593 20.96 48.10 30.11
CA PHE A 593 20.49 47.24 31.20
C PHE A 593 18.96 47.13 31.23
N THR A 594 18.25 48.25 31.13
CA THR A 594 16.79 48.24 31.07
C THR A 594 16.27 47.49 29.83
N GLN A 595 16.86 47.70 28.65
CA GLN A 595 16.47 46.99 27.42
C GLN A 595 16.69 45.48 27.50
N THR A 596 17.80 45.05 28.08
CA THR A 596 18.12 43.62 28.25
C THR A 596 17.18 42.97 29.26
N SER A 597 16.90 43.67 30.36
CA SER A 597 16.00 43.18 31.41
C SER A 597 14.55 43.04 30.97
N THR A 598 14.08 43.83 30.00
CA THR A 598 12.71 43.72 29.45
C THR A 598 12.56 42.64 28.39
N SER A 599 13.66 42.27 27.74
CA SER A 599 13.72 41.24 26.69
C SER A 599 13.79 39.81 27.23
N LEU A 600 14.09 39.65 28.53
CA LEU A 600 14.18 38.36 29.22
C LEU A 600 13.05 38.23 30.26
N PRO A 601 12.60 37.00 30.61
CA PRO A 601 11.55 36.80 31.61
C PRO A 601 11.93 37.39 32.96
N LYS A 602 10.98 37.99 33.68
CA LYS A 602 11.23 38.48 35.04
C LYS A 602 11.34 37.29 35.99
N THR A 603 12.53 37.09 36.56
CA THR A 603 12.82 36.02 37.52
C THR A 603 13.22 36.62 38.86
N SER A 604 13.01 35.90 39.97
CA SER A 604 13.40 36.35 41.31
C SER A 604 14.89 36.19 41.61
N TYR A 605 15.57 35.30 40.88
CA TYR A 605 17.01 35.08 40.98
C TYR A 605 17.78 35.99 40.01
N PHE A 606 19.00 36.35 40.39
CA PHE A 606 19.93 37.09 39.53
C PHE A 606 20.38 36.21 38.36
N LYS A 607 20.23 36.72 37.13
CA LYS A 607 20.81 36.07 35.94
C LYS A 607 22.26 36.49 35.81
N MET A 608 23.08 35.65 35.19
CA MET A 608 24.49 35.97 34.96
C MET A 608 24.67 37.27 34.16
N VAL A 609 23.80 37.53 33.19
CA VAL A 609 23.78 38.78 32.42
C VAL A 609 23.50 40.01 33.32
N ASP A 610 22.64 39.87 34.34
CA ASP A 610 22.34 40.96 35.27
C ASP A 610 23.56 41.27 36.14
N VAL A 611 24.30 40.24 36.59
CA VAL A 611 25.55 40.39 37.34
C VAL A 611 26.62 41.12 36.51
N TRP A 612 26.77 40.77 35.24
CA TRP A 612 27.70 41.43 34.31
C TRP A 612 27.41 42.92 34.13
N LEU A 613 26.15 43.27 33.89
CA LEU A 613 25.73 44.66 33.64
C LEU A 613 25.81 45.51 34.91
N LEU A 614 25.41 44.99 36.07
CA LEU A 614 25.53 45.69 37.36
C LEU A 614 26.99 45.94 37.72
N PHE A 615 27.87 44.96 37.49
CA PHE A 615 29.32 45.14 37.68
C PHE A 615 29.88 46.25 36.78
N SER A 616 29.49 46.26 35.50
CA SER A 616 29.92 47.26 34.53
C SER A 616 29.48 48.68 34.91
N ILE A 617 28.24 48.84 35.39
CA ILE A 617 27.70 50.13 35.90
C ILE A 617 28.49 50.61 37.11
N SER A 618 28.75 49.71 38.07
CA SER A 618 29.55 50.01 39.26
C SER A 618 30.98 50.45 38.90
N LEU A 619 31.61 49.77 37.93
CA LEU A 619 32.96 50.11 37.49
C LEU A 619 33.04 51.53 36.89
N ILE A 620 32.08 51.92 36.05
CA ILE A 620 32.03 53.28 35.48
C ILE A 620 31.76 54.31 36.58
N PHE A 621 30.92 54.00 37.56
CA PHE A 621 30.71 54.87 38.71
C PHE A 621 32.02 55.14 39.47
N PHE A 622 32.84 54.11 39.68
CA PHE A 622 34.17 54.31 40.29
C PHE A 622 35.11 55.14 39.41
N VAL A 623 35.08 54.98 38.08
CA VAL A 623 35.84 55.85 37.15
C VAL A 623 35.45 57.33 37.32
N ILE A 624 34.16 57.63 37.47
CA ILE A 624 33.67 59.00 37.74
C ILE A 624 34.20 59.52 39.09
N VAL A 625 34.14 58.70 40.14
CA VAL A 625 34.70 59.07 41.45
C VAL A 625 36.20 59.37 41.33
N PHE A 626 36.96 58.57 40.57
CA PHE A 626 38.38 58.85 40.33
C PHE A 626 38.61 60.16 39.57
N HIS A 627 37.76 60.53 38.60
CA HIS A 627 37.87 61.85 37.97
C HIS A 627 37.75 62.99 38.97
N VAL A 628 36.78 62.91 39.88
CA VAL A 628 36.55 63.93 40.93
C VAL A 628 37.73 63.98 41.90
N ILE A 629 38.25 62.83 42.33
CA ILE A 629 39.40 62.77 43.25
C ILE A 629 40.66 63.36 42.60
N ILE A 630 40.92 63.07 41.33
CA ILE A 630 42.08 63.60 40.60
C ILE A 630 41.99 65.13 40.48
N ASP A 631 40.80 65.66 40.20
CA ASP A 631 40.57 67.11 40.12
C ASP A 631 40.81 67.79 41.48
N MET A 632 40.20 67.25 42.55
CA MET A 632 40.41 67.73 43.92
C MET A 632 41.89 67.72 44.36
N ALA A 633 42.64 66.68 43.97
CA ALA A 633 44.06 66.57 44.26
C ALA A 633 44.90 67.60 43.49
N THR A 634 44.42 68.05 42.32
CA THR A 634 45.09 69.03 41.46
C THR A 634 44.85 70.47 41.94
N GLU A 635 43.67 70.78 42.50
CA GLU A 635 43.38 72.09 43.11
C GLU A 635 44.00 72.29 44.52
N GLY A 636 44.62 71.27 45.12
CA GLY A 636 45.41 71.42 46.36
C GLY A 636 44.62 71.81 47.62
N LYS A 637 43.33 71.49 47.70
CA LYS A 637 42.47 71.85 48.86
C LYS A 637 42.59 70.94 50.10
N LEU A 638 43.51 69.97 50.13
CA LEU A 638 43.58 68.95 51.18
C LEU A 638 44.60 69.20 52.31
N SER A 639 45.35 70.31 52.33
CA SER A 639 46.22 70.63 53.48
C SER A 639 46.53 72.12 53.63
N LYS A 640 45.61 72.90 54.25
CA LYS A 640 45.95 74.10 55.03
C LYS A 640 45.08 74.18 56.31
N GLN A 641 45.65 73.56 57.36
CA GLN A 641 45.65 73.83 58.81
C GLN A 641 44.42 74.30 59.63
N ASN A 642 44.25 73.51 60.71
CA ASN A 642 43.68 73.72 62.06
C ASN A 642 44.08 75.07 62.77
N PRO A 643 43.47 75.46 63.91
CA PRO A 643 43.07 76.83 64.23
C PRO A 643 43.76 77.46 65.47
N ARG A 644 43.40 78.73 65.71
CA ARG A 644 43.54 79.59 66.91
C ARG A 644 44.77 80.51 66.98
N SER A 645 44.52 81.82 66.81
CA SER A 645 44.33 82.69 67.98
C SER A 645 43.47 83.92 67.64
N THR A 646 42.69 84.31 68.63
CA THR A 646 41.63 85.32 68.73
C THR A 646 42.03 86.77 68.44
N SER A 647 41.11 87.57 67.87
CA SER A 647 40.60 88.82 68.50
C SER A 647 39.66 89.65 67.59
N ARG A 648 38.36 89.65 67.94
CA ARG A 648 37.37 90.78 68.02
C ARG A 648 37.11 91.65 66.77
N SER A 649 35.95 91.49 66.09
CA SER A 649 34.64 92.25 66.20
C SER A 649 34.63 93.62 65.49
N PRO A 650 33.50 94.27 65.07
CA PRO A 650 32.05 93.95 65.07
C PRO A 650 31.32 94.25 63.70
N PRO A 651 29.96 94.15 63.58
CA PRO A 651 29.14 94.15 62.33
C PRO A 651 28.47 95.54 62.07
N PRO A 652 27.31 95.76 61.39
CA PRO A 652 26.45 95.01 60.43
C PRO A 652 26.26 95.81 59.09
N THR A 653 25.34 95.51 58.16
CA THR A 653 24.05 96.25 57.97
C THR A 653 23.38 95.83 56.63
N THR A 654 22.13 95.35 56.70
CA THR A 654 20.89 95.66 55.92
C THR A 654 21.00 95.94 54.40
N THR A 655 20.12 95.45 53.50
CA THR A 655 18.79 96.01 53.16
C THR A 655 18.21 95.19 51.96
N THR A 656 17.07 94.48 52.09
CA THR A 656 15.70 94.83 51.56
C THR A 656 15.67 95.12 50.03
N THR A 657 14.78 94.59 49.17
CA THR A 657 13.30 94.60 49.24
C THR A 657 12.67 93.73 48.12
N LYS A 658 11.46 93.23 48.38
CA LYS A 658 10.46 92.61 47.47
C LYS A 658 9.89 93.61 46.43
N VAL A 659 9.15 93.13 45.42
CA VAL A 659 7.71 93.43 45.15
C VAL A 659 7.22 92.80 43.80
N MET A 660 5.96 92.36 43.80
CA MET A 660 5.06 91.80 42.73
C MET A 660 4.05 92.93 42.33
N PRO A 661 2.89 92.79 41.63
CA PRO A 661 2.39 91.93 40.52
C PRO A 661 1.68 92.76 39.38
N ILE A 662 0.92 92.06 38.51
CA ILE A 662 -0.38 92.38 37.83
C ILE A 662 -0.39 92.53 36.29
N ASP A 663 -1.26 91.71 35.67
CA ASP A 663 -1.81 91.60 34.29
C ASP A 663 -2.63 92.86 33.81
N PRO A 664 -3.44 92.85 32.70
CA PRO A 664 -3.47 92.06 31.44
C PRO A 664 -3.59 92.94 30.14
N GLU A 665 -3.74 92.25 29.00
CA GLU A 665 -4.56 92.59 27.81
C GLU A 665 -4.07 93.65 26.79
N GLN A 666 -3.78 93.23 25.55
CA GLN A 666 -4.75 93.18 24.42
C GLN A 666 -4.04 93.07 23.04
N ASP A 667 -4.81 92.49 22.12
CA ASP A 667 -4.63 92.01 20.74
C ASP A 667 -3.87 92.82 19.66
N GLN A 668 -3.41 92.00 18.70
CA GLN A 668 -3.46 92.10 17.23
C GLN A 668 -2.40 92.82 16.36
N ASP A 669 -1.95 91.99 15.41
CA ASP A 669 -1.70 92.24 13.99
C ASP A 669 -0.30 92.57 13.43
N THR A 670 0.18 91.57 12.68
CA THR A 670 0.73 91.61 11.30
C THR A 670 2.23 91.85 11.01
N HIS A 671 2.74 90.86 10.25
CA HIS A 671 3.72 90.88 9.16
C HIS A 671 5.25 91.06 9.43
N THR A 672 5.97 90.02 8.98
CA THR A 672 7.39 89.83 8.60
C THR A 672 8.03 90.97 7.77
N PRO A 673 9.37 91.02 7.44
CA PRO A 673 10.51 90.11 7.71
C PRO A 673 11.85 90.78 8.15
N ILE A 674 12.86 89.94 8.39
CA ILE A 674 14.31 90.08 8.78
C ILE A 674 15.11 91.07 7.89
N PRO A 675 16.08 91.90 8.38
CA PRO A 675 17.52 91.52 8.47
C PRO A 675 18.40 92.13 9.59
N SER A 676 19.55 91.47 9.73
CA SER A 676 20.75 91.66 10.58
C SER A 676 21.39 93.06 10.64
N LYS A 677 22.07 93.37 11.76
CA LYS A 677 23.49 93.84 11.80
C LYS A 677 24.04 94.11 13.23
N THR A 678 25.20 93.49 13.54
CA THR A 678 26.48 94.05 14.09
C THR A 678 26.46 95.02 15.28
N LEU A 679 27.47 95.23 16.14
CA LEU A 679 28.82 94.71 16.49
C LEU A 679 29.42 95.83 17.40
N ARG A 680 30.36 95.50 18.32
CA ARG A 680 31.51 96.29 18.87
C ARG A 680 31.62 96.04 20.38
N VAL A 681 32.66 95.41 20.94
CA VAL A 681 34.13 95.60 20.93
C VAL A 681 34.62 96.84 21.70
N SER A 682 35.38 96.58 22.77
CA SER A 682 36.48 97.39 23.34
C SER A 682 37.52 96.40 23.94
N VAL A 683 38.67 96.11 23.30
CA VAL A 683 40.04 96.70 23.41
C VAL A 683 40.39 97.05 24.89
N ILE A 684 41.45 96.56 25.56
CA ILE A 684 42.92 96.62 25.32
C ILE A 684 43.65 95.54 26.20
N PRO A 685 44.90 95.14 25.87
CA PRO A 685 45.52 93.89 26.33
C PRO A 685 46.81 94.05 27.17
N SER A 686 47.27 92.91 27.70
CA SER A 686 48.67 92.44 27.59
C SER A 686 49.74 92.76 28.69
N TRP A 687 50.38 91.66 29.13
CA TRP A 687 51.76 91.45 29.63
C TRP A 687 52.33 92.22 30.83
N VAL A 688 52.40 91.52 31.97
CA VAL A 688 53.60 91.49 32.84
C VAL A 688 53.91 90.01 33.10
N LYS A 689 55.07 89.53 32.65
CA LYS A 689 55.69 88.30 33.17
C LYS A 689 56.63 88.70 34.30
N PRO A 690 56.48 88.18 35.53
CA PRO A 690 57.55 88.17 36.53
C PRO A 690 58.26 86.79 36.57
N PRO A 691 59.42 86.70 37.22
CA PRO A 691 60.53 85.83 36.84
C PRO A 691 60.45 84.40 37.41
N GLU A 692 61.21 83.49 36.80
CA GLU A 692 61.53 82.16 37.33
C GLU A 692 62.17 82.25 38.72
N THR A 693 61.47 81.74 39.73
CA THR A 693 62.06 81.33 41.01
C THR A 693 61.37 80.05 41.50
N SER A 694 62.13 78.95 41.44
CA SER A 694 62.07 77.71 42.25
C SER A 694 60.72 77.34 42.88
N GLY A 695 60.09 76.29 42.35
CA GLY A 695 58.80 75.75 42.77
C GLY A 695 58.67 75.47 44.26
N ASP A 696 57.50 75.84 44.80
CA ASP A 696 57.10 75.58 46.18
C ASP A 696 56.98 74.06 46.42
N PRO A 697 57.63 73.49 47.45
CA PRO A 697 57.64 72.03 47.67
C PRO A 697 56.25 71.44 47.92
N ALA A 698 55.26 72.27 48.32
CA ALA A 698 53.86 71.86 48.50
C ALA A 698 53.08 71.76 47.17
N GLU A 699 53.39 72.61 46.19
CA GLU A 699 52.77 72.55 44.85
C GLU A 699 53.36 71.37 44.04
N ASP A 700 54.66 71.13 44.18
CA ASP A 700 55.34 69.95 43.64
C ASP A 700 54.89 68.64 44.32
N ALA A 701 54.58 68.67 45.63
CA ALA A 701 54.02 67.52 46.34
C ALA A 701 52.58 67.18 45.88
N ASN A 702 51.72 68.18 45.65
CA ASN A 702 50.38 67.98 45.11
C ASN A 702 50.40 67.50 43.65
N LYS A 703 51.31 68.02 42.81
CA LYS A 703 51.55 67.50 41.45
C LYS A 703 52.03 66.05 41.49
N ARG A 704 52.97 65.70 42.38
CA ARG A 704 53.44 64.31 42.59
C ARG A 704 52.35 63.38 43.13
N LEU A 705 51.44 63.87 43.97
CA LEU A 705 50.30 63.10 44.50
C LEU A 705 49.26 62.84 43.41
N SER A 706 48.89 63.86 42.62
CA SER A 706 48.03 63.72 41.45
C SER A 706 48.63 62.77 40.41
N ASP A 707 49.94 62.83 40.17
CA ASP A 707 50.67 61.87 39.31
C ASP A 707 50.65 60.43 39.82
N ARG A 708 50.80 60.22 41.14
CA ARG A 708 50.73 58.87 41.74
C ARG A 708 49.33 58.30 41.68
N LEU A 709 48.31 59.09 42.03
CA LEU A 709 46.89 58.68 41.96
C LEU A 709 46.46 58.38 40.52
N PHE A 710 46.91 59.18 39.56
CA PHE A 710 46.68 58.96 38.14
C PHE A 710 47.29 57.63 37.64
N LYS A 711 48.56 57.36 37.99
CA LYS A 711 49.23 56.10 37.63
C LYS A 711 48.58 54.89 38.31
N GLN A 712 48.11 55.03 39.55
CA GLN A 712 47.40 53.97 40.26
C GLN A 712 46.04 53.66 39.63
N ALA A 713 45.24 54.67 39.27
CA ALA A 713 43.92 54.46 38.65
C ALA A 713 44.02 53.78 37.27
N ILE A 714 45.00 54.18 36.44
CA ILE A 714 45.22 53.60 35.10
C ILE A 714 45.62 52.11 35.18
N ILE A 715 46.32 51.68 36.24
CA ILE A 715 46.73 50.28 36.38
C ILE A 715 45.66 49.45 37.10
N PHE A 716 45.07 49.98 38.16
CA PHE A 716 44.18 49.22 39.04
C PHE A 716 42.84 48.85 38.38
N ILE A 717 42.23 49.77 37.63
CA ILE A 717 40.91 49.59 37.00
C ILE A 717 40.91 48.46 35.95
N PRO A 718 41.85 48.39 34.98
CA PRO A 718 41.89 47.27 34.03
C PRO A 718 42.29 45.94 34.68
N CYS A 719 43.15 45.95 35.71
CA CYS A 719 43.45 44.74 36.49
C CYS A 719 42.20 44.18 37.20
N TYR A 720 41.39 45.05 37.81
CA TYR A 720 40.14 44.67 38.46
C TYR A 720 39.11 44.11 37.45
N PHE A 721 38.98 44.74 36.28
CA PHE A 721 38.12 44.25 35.20
C PHE A 721 38.60 42.87 34.67
N GLY A 722 39.91 42.69 34.49
CA GLY A 722 40.50 41.42 34.04
C GLY A 722 40.25 40.28 35.03
N MET A 723 40.40 40.53 36.33
CA MET A 723 40.11 39.56 37.39
C MET A 723 38.63 39.14 37.41
N PHE A 724 37.72 40.11 37.29
CA PHE A 724 36.28 39.81 37.21
C PHE A 724 35.94 38.96 35.98
N ASN A 725 36.48 39.29 34.80
CA ASN A 725 36.24 38.52 33.57
C ASN A 725 36.68 37.06 33.71
N PHE A 726 37.85 36.83 34.31
CA PHE A 726 38.36 35.48 34.53
C PHE A 726 37.42 34.66 35.42
N ILE A 727 36.99 35.23 36.56
CA ILE A 727 36.06 34.56 37.48
C ILE A 727 34.69 34.33 36.84
N TYR A 728 34.16 35.34 36.15
CA TYR A 728 32.84 35.31 35.53
C TYR A 728 32.74 34.24 34.43
N TRP A 729 33.71 34.20 33.52
CA TRP A 729 33.69 33.23 32.42
C TRP A 729 34.05 31.82 32.88
N LEU A 730 34.94 31.66 33.88
CA LEU A 730 35.16 30.36 34.51
C LEU A 730 33.86 29.80 35.11
N TYR A 731 33.07 30.62 35.77
CA TYR A 731 31.81 30.18 36.36
C TYR A 731 30.74 29.80 35.31
N ILE A 732 30.77 30.42 34.11
CA ILE A 732 29.81 30.11 33.03
C ILE A 732 30.20 28.87 32.23
N PHE A 733 31.51 28.61 32.08
CA PHE A 733 32.02 27.50 31.28
C PHE A 733 32.42 26.26 32.11
N ALA A 734 32.53 26.38 33.43
CA ALA A 734 32.58 25.24 34.36
C ALA A 734 31.17 24.66 34.57
#